data_AF-A0A194XID0-F1
#
_entry.id   AF-A0A194XID0-F1
#
_cell.length_a   1.000
_cell.length_b   1.000
_cell.length_c   1.000
_cell.angle_alpha   90.00
_cell.angle_beta   90.00
_cell.angle_gamma   90.00
#
_symmetry.space_group_name_H-M   'P 1'
#
loop_
_entity.id
_entity.type
_entity.pdbx_description
1 polymer ?
#
loop_
_entity_poly.entity_id
_entity_poly.type
_entity_poly.pdbx_seq_one_letter_code
_entity_poly.pdbx_strand_id
1 'polypeptide(L)'
;MFGYNMDTTKLDLPVSWGHITCGGTVANLESTCLKFYPFSIFKAMKPGGLLNFVSENFRIKTCKGEEKLFLQLDSWELSNLRPHDILDIPDRLGREYDISPTFMATVLSKYSIQETGKDVLTREFDLKDPQYMLSTTRHYSWPKGAAIAGIGASNVIGIPVDPSARIDINKLRDRLHQNLATKQSVYAVVAIIGSTEEGSVDDLTGILEVRDEFQKLGMSFLVHGDAAWGGYFATMLPTDIHMSPGRAKRGSRDSSFVPNSALRTETQEDLFALRFADSITVDPHKAGYVPYPAGGLCYRDERMRYLVTWTSPYLSRGASTSMGIYGVEGSKPGAAAMSTWLSNTCIGMGVEGYGALLGEVTFTCSRFSAEWAAMTSPDMDFKVVPLNMLPSEMEPGSTPQKVEAEKQRIRDTILSKTNAEIVAADAGKPESEKSLTLLRALGSDLNINAFTLNFRLESGVWNTDVEEANYLMSRVIQRLSVYSPDDDISALEFVLTSTDFSKELYGDCMANFKTRLGLRVDDIDLMVLRNVVMSPWPTAQNFVGTLAGIFKRIVEEEIKKRNSTSPTRHHLLLQGKQTLYMIHIPTFMVANHRQQLIVEVEIDVESKKKYLSFKEQNASEQIYLLTHPIQLPKTLSPGTKFSAEIKTDKAIIVPHTTVTISQVVKSRPLNSAFRDSNYPKTFTSFYLFGNKEEVNIDHMLLLAPNSQFTAEDVKLDLNRPLTDQELVNGPLLYVQDFREEPSQPFPSNADLQASKTFWFKPGRKMAVKVYRDTFPATASGPGLTKGYENPENELASGYMTLGDHVFVDTEHMNLDPFKKPERVVQWQEEFNKIGESMRSIPHHK
;
A
#
# COMPACT_ATOMS: atom_id res chain seq x y z
N MET A 1 21.77 24.64 5.02
CA MET A 1 20.62 23.91 4.46
C MET A 1 19.41 24.00 5.37
N PHE A 2 19.38 23.33 6.53
CA PHE A 2 18.16 23.26 7.37
C PHE A 2 17.93 24.43 8.35
N GLY A 3 18.87 25.38 8.45
CA GLY A 3 18.76 26.50 9.40
C GLY A 3 19.19 26.18 10.84
N TYR A 4 19.77 25.02 11.10
CA TYR A 4 20.43 24.72 12.38
C TYR A 4 21.69 25.58 12.59
N ASN A 5 22.00 25.88 13.86
CA ASN A 5 23.16 26.67 14.23
C ASN A 5 24.44 25.81 14.20
N MET A 6 25.45 26.27 13.47
CA MET A 6 26.80 25.68 13.45
C MET A 6 27.84 26.59 14.10
N ASP A 7 27.44 27.80 14.51
CA ASP A 7 28.32 28.80 15.09
C ASP A 7 28.41 28.58 16.61
N THR A 8 29.56 28.11 17.06
CA THR A 8 29.85 27.83 18.46
C THR A 8 29.97 29.09 19.33
N THR A 9 30.01 30.28 18.71
CA THR A 9 30.04 31.56 19.43
C THR A 9 28.66 32.08 19.81
N LYS A 10 27.58 31.55 19.20
CA LYS A 10 26.18 31.91 19.52
C LYS A 10 25.68 31.08 20.70
N LEU A 11 26.02 31.54 21.91
CA LEU A 11 25.75 30.81 23.16
C LEU A 11 24.27 30.69 23.52
N ASP A 12 23.39 31.48 22.90
CA ASP A 12 21.94 31.46 23.10
C ASP A 12 21.23 30.40 22.24
N LEU A 13 21.94 29.78 21.29
CA LEU A 13 21.41 28.75 20.40
C LEU A 13 22.16 27.42 20.59
N PRO A 14 21.46 26.27 20.54
CA PRO A 14 22.14 24.99 20.58
C PRO A 14 23.04 24.84 19.35
N VAL A 15 24.25 24.32 19.54
CA VAL A 15 25.13 23.92 18.42
C VAL A 15 24.59 22.61 17.87
N SER A 16 24.50 22.49 16.55
CA SER A 16 24.00 21.29 15.88
C SER A 16 25.13 20.34 15.46
N TRP A 17 24.77 19.09 15.17
CA TRP A 17 25.71 18.06 14.71
C TRP A 17 25.01 17.07 13.79
N GLY A 18 25.74 16.49 12.85
CA GLY A 18 25.23 15.41 12.01
C GLY A 18 26.31 14.48 11.51
N HIS A 19 25.89 13.32 11.02
CA HIS A 19 26.80 12.31 10.46
C HIS A 19 26.14 11.51 9.33
N ILE A 20 26.98 10.85 8.53
CA ILE A 20 26.55 9.96 7.44
C ILE A 20 26.21 8.59 8.02
N THR A 21 25.08 8.01 7.62
CA THR A 21 24.71 6.61 7.89
C THR A 21 24.74 5.80 6.60
N CYS A 22 24.60 4.47 6.67
CA CYS A 22 24.43 3.65 5.47
C CYS A 22 23.12 3.92 4.72
N GLY A 23 22.15 4.59 5.36
CA GLY A 23 20.91 5.05 4.76
C GLY A 23 19.89 5.58 5.76
N GLY A 24 18.84 6.22 5.25
CA GLY A 24 17.77 6.84 6.05
C GLY A 24 17.05 5.88 6.99
N THR A 25 17.03 4.57 6.69
CA THR A 25 16.51 3.57 7.63
C THR A 25 17.27 3.55 8.95
N VAL A 26 18.61 3.61 8.89
CA VAL A 26 19.45 3.63 10.10
C VAL A 26 19.40 5.01 10.74
N ALA A 27 19.34 6.10 9.97
CA ALA A 27 19.16 7.45 10.52
C ALA A 27 17.83 7.57 11.31
N ASN A 28 16.73 7.04 10.78
CA ASN A 28 15.45 6.98 11.48
C ASN A 28 15.53 6.11 12.74
N LEU A 29 16.21 4.96 12.68
CA LEU A 29 16.46 4.14 13.88
C LEU A 29 17.27 4.92 14.93
N GLU A 30 18.30 5.67 14.53
CA GLU A 30 19.18 6.46 15.40
C GLU A 30 18.52 7.73 15.96
N SER A 31 17.39 8.18 15.38
CA SER A 31 16.57 9.29 15.89
C SER A 31 15.94 9.05 17.29
N THR A 32 16.42 8.00 17.99
CA THR A 32 16.04 7.53 19.33
C THR A 32 15.95 8.63 20.40
N CYS A 33 15.18 8.31 21.45
CA CYS A 33 14.55 9.30 22.30
C CYS A 33 15.19 9.48 23.69
N LEU A 34 15.23 10.75 24.12
CA LEU A 34 15.58 11.28 25.45
C LEU A 34 14.72 10.79 26.63
N LYS A 35 13.59 10.12 26.36
CA LYS A 35 12.46 9.99 27.30
C LYS A 35 12.81 9.41 28.66
N PHE A 36 13.75 8.47 28.73
CA PHE A 36 14.10 7.76 29.97
C PHE A 36 15.32 8.35 30.70
N TYR A 37 15.98 9.35 30.12
CA TYR A 37 17.12 10.00 30.75
C TYR A 37 16.76 10.63 32.11
N PRO A 38 15.64 11.39 32.25
CA PRO A 38 15.24 11.94 33.55
C PRO A 38 15.02 10.88 34.63
N PHE A 39 14.41 9.74 34.29
CA PHE A 39 14.18 8.64 35.22
C PHE A 39 15.48 8.03 35.73
N SER A 40 16.47 7.90 34.85
CA SER A 40 17.81 7.39 35.17
C SER A 40 18.50 8.30 36.20
N ILE A 41 18.45 9.62 35.96
CA ILE A 41 18.99 10.62 36.88
C ILE A 41 18.19 10.68 38.19
N PHE A 42 16.86 10.55 38.13
CA PHE A 42 15.99 10.57 39.31
C PHE A 42 16.34 9.41 40.24
N LYS A 43 16.55 8.22 39.68
CA LYS A 43 17.01 7.04 40.42
C LYS A 43 18.40 7.25 41.01
N ALA A 44 19.32 7.89 40.28
CA ALA A 44 20.64 8.22 40.79
C ALA A 44 20.61 9.21 41.96
N MET A 45 19.57 10.04 42.08
CA MET A 45 19.39 11.01 43.17
C MET A 45 18.63 10.47 44.39
N LYS A 46 17.94 9.32 44.29
CA LYS A 46 17.25 8.69 45.43
C LYS A 46 18.25 8.29 46.54
N PRO A 47 17.79 8.09 47.79
CA PRO A 47 18.65 7.64 48.89
C PRO A 47 19.49 6.42 48.52
N GLY A 48 20.81 6.50 48.75
CA GLY A 48 21.79 5.46 48.36
C GLY A 48 22.28 5.54 46.90
N GLY A 49 21.72 6.44 46.09
CA GLY A 49 22.15 6.70 44.72
C GLY A 49 23.42 7.57 44.64
N LEU A 50 24.10 7.53 43.49
CA LEU A 50 25.38 8.22 43.29
C LEU A 50 25.27 9.75 43.26
N LEU A 51 24.09 10.30 42.98
CA LEU A 51 23.80 11.74 42.93
C LEU A 51 22.94 12.19 44.13
N ASN A 52 22.78 11.36 45.17
CA ASN A 52 21.94 11.73 46.31
C ASN A 52 22.40 13.01 47.03
N PHE A 53 23.69 13.34 46.99
CA PHE A 53 24.22 14.54 47.65
C PHE A 53 23.75 15.87 47.03
N VAL A 54 23.20 15.88 45.81
CA VAL A 54 22.63 17.09 45.19
C VAL A 54 21.10 17.11 45.23
N SER A 55 20.46 16.08 45.77
CA SER A 55 19.03 15.83 45.57
C SER A 55 18.10 16.84 46.23
N GLU A 56 18.56 17.51 47.29
CA GLU A 56 17.81 18.53 48.03
C GLU A 56 17.84 19.92 47.36
N ASN A 57 18.75 20.12 46.39
CA ASN A 57 18.99 21.44 45.78
C ASN A 57 18.78 21.46 44.27
N PHE A 58 18.88 20.31 43.58
CA PHE A 58 18.75 20.28 42.12
C PHE A 58 17.29 20.50 41.69
N ARG A 59 17.01 21.67 41.11
CA ARG A 59 15.69 22.07 40.61
C ARG A 59 15.63 22.01 39.09
N ILE A 60 14.46 21.77 38.52
CA ILE A 60 14.24 21.82 37.07
C ILE A 60 12.88 22.43 36.75
N LYS A 61 12.73 22.97 35.55
CA LYS A 61 11.44 23.40 35.03
C LYS A 61 10.67 22.20 34.52
N THR A 62 9.43 22.07 34.97
CA THR A 62 8.46 21.12 34.41
C THR A 62 8.10 21.54 32.98
N CYS A 63 7.38 20.66 32.28
CA CYS A 63 6.81 20.95 30.96
C CYS A 63 6.02 22.28 30.91
N LYS A 64 5.29 22.61 31.99
CA LYS A 64 4.48 23.83 32.11
C LYS A 64 5.29 25.07 32.50
N GLY A 65 6.59 24.93 32.74
CA GLY A 65 7.48 26.02 33.14
C GLY A 65 7.55 26.26 34.65
N GLU A 66 6.87 25.46 35.47
CA GLU A 66 6.99 25.52 36.94
C GLU A 66 8.34 24.97 37.40
N GLU A 67 9.05 25.68 38.25
CA GLU A 67 10.33 25.22 38.80
C GLU A 67 10.12 24.38 40.07
N LYS A 68 10.49 23.10 40.02
CA LYS A 68 10.34 22.15 41.14
C LYS A 68 11.67 21.49 41.50
N LEU A 69 11.76 20.97 42.73
CA LEU A 69 12.86 20.08 43.08
C LEU A 69 12.75 18.82 42.22
N PHE A 70 13.88 18.34 41.67
CA PHE A 70 13.86 17.23 40.72
C PHE A 70 13.27 15.95 41.33
N LEU A 71 13.56 15.67 42.61
CA LEU A 71 12.98 14.54 43.34
C LEU A 71 11.49 14.69 43.70
N GLN A 72 10.89 15.87 43.50
CA GLN A 72 9.46 16.11 43.71
C GLN A 72 8.62 15.92 42.44
N LEU A 73 9.26 15.66 41.30
CA LEU A 73 8.54 15.38 40.06
C LEU A 73 7.88 14.00 40.13
N ASP A 74 6.63 13.92 39.68
CA ASP A 74 5.97 12.63 39.50
C ASP A 74 6.40 11.94 38.18
N SER A 75 6.02 10.67 38.01
CA SER A 75 6.33 9.90 36.79
C SER A 75 5.84 10.59 35.50
N TRP A 76 4.71 11.31 35.54
CA TRP A 76 4.18 12.01 34.38
C TRP A 76 5.02 13.22 34.03
N GLU A 77 5.38 14.04 35.03
CA GLU A 77 6.24 15.21 34.85
C GLU A 77 7.63 14.81 34.35
N LEU A 78 8.24 13.76 34.92
CA LEU A 78 9.52 13.21 34.46
C LEU A 78 9.46 12.77 32.99
N SER A 79 8.38 12.11 32.59
CA SER A 79 8.19 11.68 31.19
C SER A 79 7.90 12.83 30.21
N ASN A 80 7.65 14.06 30.68
CA ASN A 80 7.23 15.18 29.84
C ASN A 80 8.08 16.45 29.99
N LEU A 81 9.27 16.35 30.61
CA LEU A 81 10.27 17.42 30.54
C LEU A 81 10.56 17.79 29.09
N ARG A 82 10.80 19.08 28.82
CA ARG A 82 11.07 19.55 27.46
C ARG A 82 12.45 19.05 27.00
N PRO A 83 12.65 18.77 25.71
CA PRO A 83 13.92 18.23 25.22
C PRO A 83 15.16 19.00 25.66
N HIS A 84 15.12 20.33 25.57
CA HIS A 84 16.23 21.19 25.99
C HIS A 84 16.50 21.11 27.51
N ASP A 85 15.46 21.05 28.35
CA ASP A 85 15.62 20.92 29.80
C ASP A 85 16.29 19.58 30.17
N ILE A 86 15.97 18.50 29.44
CA ILE A 86 16.61 17.18 29.65
C ILE A 86 18.09 17.23 29.24
N LEU A 87 18.39 17.80 28.06
CA LEU A 87 19.75 17.91 27.53
C LEU A 87 20.65 18.82 28.38
N ASP A 88 20.06 19.76 29.12
CA ASP A 88 20.80 20.67 30.00
C ASP A 88 21.16 20.04 31.36
N ILE A 89 20.56 18.90 31.75
CA ILE A 89 20.82 18.25 33.06
C ILE A 89 22.32 17.99 33.29
N PRO A 90 23.08 17.33 32.38
CA PRO A 90 24.50 17.07 32.60
C PRO A 90 25.31 18.37 32.76
N ASP A 91 25.04 19.36 31.91
CA ASP A 91 25.77 20.63 31.90
C ASP A 91 25.48 21.44 33.17
N ARG A 92 24.23 21.43 33.63
CA ARG A 92 23.83 22.04 34.91
C ARG A 92 24.44 21.33 36.10
N LEU A 93 24.44 20.00 36.13
CA LEU A 93 25.12 19.24 37.18
C LEU A 93 26.63 19.55 37.24
N GLY A 94 27.27 19.71 36.08
CA GLY A 94 28.65 20.15 36.00
C GLY A 94 28.88 21.58 36.46
N ARG A 95 28.05 22.53 36.03
CA ARG A 95 28.21 23.96 36.34
C ARG A 95 27.79 24.34 37.76
N GLU A 96 26.73 23.73 38.28
CA GLU A 96 26.14 24.10 39.59
C GLU A 96 26.74 23.29 40.75
N TYR A 97 27.30 22.11 40.47
CA TYR A 97 27.77 21.17 41.52
C TYR A 97 29.16 20.58 41.24
N ASP A 98 29.90 21.10 40.25
CA ASP A 98 31.24 20.64 39.86
C ASP A 98 31.30 19.13 39.50
N ILE A 99 30.18 18.55 39.05
CA ILE A 99 30.13 17.13 38.67
C ILE A 99 30.81 16.94 37.33
N SER A 100 31.92 16.18 37.32
CA SER A 100 32.66 15.92 36.09
C SER A 100 31.89 15.03 35.09
N PRO A 101 32.11 15.19 33.77
CA PRO A 101 31.56 14.28 32.76
C PRO A 101 31.93 12.80 32.96
N THR A 102 33.12 12.53 33.54
CA THR A 102 33.57 11.17 33.84
C THR A 102 32.75 10.54 34.97
N PHE A 103 32.41 11.33 35.99
CA PHE A 103 31.50 10.87 37.04
C PHE A 103 30.08 10.66 36.49
N MET A 104 29.60 11.56 35.62
CA MET A 104 28.30 11.36 34.94
C MET A 104 28.26 10.07 34.11
N ALA A 105 29.33 9.72 33.39
CA ALA A 105 29.41 8.43 32.69
C ALA A 105 29.29 7.24 33.67
N THR A 106 29.89 7.35 34.86
CA THR A 106 29.76 6.32 35.93
C THR A 106 28.34 6.23 36.49
N VAL A 107 27.61 7.35 36.52
CA VAL A 107 26.18 7.36 36.87
C VAL A 107 25.39 6.65 35.77
N LEU A 108 25.58 7.03 34.51
CA LEU A 108 24.84 6.46 33.38
C LEU A 108 25.08 4.96 33.21
N SER A 109 26.32 4.47 33.43
CA SER A 109 26.64 3.04 33.38
C SER A 109 25.98 2.18 34.48
N LYS A 110 25.23 2.79 35.40
CA LYS A 110 24.45 2.06 36.42
C LYS A 110 22.94 2.24 36.27
N TYR A 111 22.49 3.38 35.75
CA TYR A 111 21.09 3.77 35.81
C TYR A 111 20.43 3.98 34.45
N SER A 112 21.19 4.10 33.36
CA SER A 112 20.63 4.35 32.04
C SER A 112 19.86 3.14 31.47
N ILE A 113 19.02 3.39 30.46
CA ILE A 113 18.33 2.31 29.76
C ILE A 113 19.24 1.52 28.83
N GLN A 114 20.37 2.11 28.41
CA GLN A 114 21.41 1.42 27.63
C GLN A 114 22.04 0.29 28.47
N GLU A 115 22.11 0.46 29.80
CA GLU A 115 22.58 -0.57 30.73
C GLU A 115 21.46 -1.50 31.20
N THR A 116 20.34 -0.93 31.66
CA THR A 116 19.31 -1.69 32.41
C THR A 116 18.17 -2.21 31.55
N GLY A 117 18.01 -1.69 30.33
CA GLY A 117 16.80 -1.86 29.52
C GLY A 117 15.64 -0.98 30.02
N LYS A 118 14.85 -0.42 29.09
CA LYS A 118 13.75 0.49 29.44
C LYS A 118 12.70 -0.13 30.37
N ASP A 119 12.44 -1.44 30.25
CA ASP A 119 11.35 -2.12 30.95
C ASP A 119 11.56 -2.22 32.46
N VAL A 120 12.81 -2.07 32.92
CA VAL A 120 13.11 -1.93 34.35
C VAL A 120 12.53 -0.62 34.88
N LEU A 121 12.80 0.50 34.19
CA LEU A 121 12.29 1.80 34.58
C LEU A 121 10.77 1.90 34.34
N THR A 122 10.27 1.34 33.26
CA THR A 122 8.82 1.29 32.98
C THR A 122 8.05 0.62 34.13
N ARG A 123 8.52 -0.52 34.64
CA ARG A 123 7.88 -1.21 35.78
C ARG A 123 8.07 -0.48 37.10
N GLU A 124 9.27 0.05 37.37
CA GLU A 124 9.56 0.73 38.64
C GLU A 124 8.72 2.01 38.81
N PHE A 125 8.47 2.73 37.72
CA PHE A 125 7.74 4.01 37.73
C PHE A 125 6.28 3.89 37.28
N ASP A 126 5.77 2.67 37.11
CA ASP A 126 4.40 2.35 36.65
C ASP A 126 4.00 3.11 35.37
N LEU A 127 4.88 3.05 34.37
CA LEU A 127 4.71 3.74 33.09
C LEU A 127 3.99 2.85 32.09
N LYS A 128 3.13 3.46 31.27
CA LYS A 128 2.76 2.88 29.97
C LYS A 128 3.89 3.07 28.98
N ASP A 129 4.07 2.11 28.07
CA ASP A 129 5.07 2.26 27.00
C ASP A 129 4.81 3.55 26.21
N PRO A 130 5.83 4.42 26.08
CA PRO A 130 5.68 5.64 25.29
C PRO A 130 5.52 5.31 23.79
N GLN A 131 4.91 6.23 23.05
CA GLN A 131 4.56 6.01 21.65
C GLN A 131 5.31 6.94 20.70
N TYR A 132 5.57 6.46 19.48
CA TYR A 132 5.85 7.30 18.32
C TYR A 132 4.56 7.59 17.58
N MET A 133 4.40 8.79 17.04
CA MET A 133 3.23 9.18 16.25
C MET A 133 3.66 9.78 14.92
N LEU A 134 3.07 9.31 13.83
CA LEU A 134 3.36 9.75 12.47
C LEU A 134 2.28 9.25 11.53
N SER A 135 2.29 9.65 10.27
CA SER A 135 1.25 9.24 9.31
C SER A 135 1.12 7.71 9.20
N THR A 136 -0.09 7.23 8.85
CA THR A 136 -0.33 5.82 8.54
C THR A 136 0.54 5.35 7.37
N THR A 137 0.81 6.22 6.40
CA THR A 137 1.64 6.01 5.19
C THR A 137 3.16 6.07 5.44
N ARG A 138 3.58 5.97 6.70
CA ARG A 138 4.99 5.96 7.11
C ARG A 138 5.84 4.90 6.40
N HIS A 139 7.10 5.25 6.16
CA HIS A 139 8.09 4.29 5.67
C HIS A 139 8.30 3.14 6.68
N TYR A 140 8.46 1.91 6.16
CA TYR A 140 8.58 0.68 6.95
C TYR A 140 9.75 0.69 7.96
N SER A 141 10.72 1.61 7.81
CA SER A 141 11.81 1.79 8.78
C SER A 141 11.32 2.12 10.18
N TRP A 142 10.18 2.78 10.34
CA TRP A 142 9.65 3.18 11.66
C TRP A 142 9.17 1.99 12.51
N PRO A 143 8.20 1.16 12.06
CA PRO A 143 7.81 -0.03 12.83
C PRO A 143 8.97 -1.01 12.98
N LYS A 144 9.83 -1.16 11.97
CA LYS A 144 11.03 -1.99 12.05
C LYS A 144 12.03 -1.47 13.10
N GLY A 145 12.28 -0.16 13.11
CA GLY A 145 13.21 0.47 14.05
C GLY A 145 12.73 0.34 15.50
N ALA A 146 11.44 0.54 15.74
CA ALA A 146 10.84 0.31 17.05
C ALA A 146 10.92 -1.17 17.48
N ALA A 147 10.76 -2.12 16.57
CA ALA A 147 10.96 -3.54 16.87
C ALA A 147 12.41 -3.85 17.26
N ILE A 148 13.39 -3.33 16.50
CA ILE A 148 14.82 -3.50 16.78
C ILE A 148 15.21 -2.87 18.13
N ALA A 149 14.68 -1.69 18.45
CA ALA A 149 14.97 -0.97 19.69
C ALA A 149 14.26 -1.55 20.95
N GLY A 150 13.50 -2.63 20.81
CA GLY A 150 12.73 -3.21 21.93
C GLY A 150 11.52 -2.38 22.36
N ILE A 151 11.07 -1.43 21.53
CA ILE A 151 9.88 -0.61 21.77
C ILE A 151 8.62 -1.33 21.28
N GLY A 152 8.74 -2.14 20.22
CA GLY A 152 7.64 -2.87 19.60
C GLY A 152 6.87 -2.03 18.58
N ALA A 153 6.57 -2.64 17.42
CA ALA A 153 5.89 -1.95 16.31
C ALA A 153 4.49 -1.44 16.69
N SER A 154 3.82 -2.06 17.66
CA SER A 154 2.52 -1.63 18.19
C SER A 154 2.55 -0.26 18.90
N ASN A 155 3.73 0.21 19.30
CA ASN A 155 3.92 1.54 19.88
C ASN A 155 4.30 2.61 18.84
N VAL A 156 4.28 2.25 17.55
CA VAL A 156 4.38 3.18 16.42
C VAL A 156 2.99 3.42 15.87
N ILE A 157 2.36 4.51 16.32
CA ILE A 157 0.96 4.81 16.07
C ILE A 157 0.83 5.57 14.75
N GLY A 158 0.10 4.99 13.82
CA GLY A 158 -0.29 5.65 12.56
C GLY A 158 -1.43 6.64 12.81
N ILE A 159 -1.24 7.88 12.39
CA ILE A 159 -2.25 8.92 12.32
C ILE A 159 -2.80 8.96 10.88
N PRO A 160 -4.13 8.92 10.67
CA PRO A 160 -4.70 8.97 9.32
C PRO A 160 -4.20 10.16 8.51
N VAL A 161 -4.23 9.99 7.19
CA VAL A 161 -3.85 11.02 6.22
C VAL A 161 -5.06 11.72 5.62
N ASP A 162 -4.88 12.96 5.21
CA ASP A 162 -5.83 13.77 4.46
C ASP A 162 -5.92 13.32 2.98
N PRO A 163 -6.82 13.91 2.16
CA PRO A 163 -6.93 13.58 0.74
C PRO A 163 -5.65 13.82 -0.11
N SER A 164 -4.66 14.56 0.41
CA SER A 164 -3.36 14.77 -0.23
C SER A 164 -2.26 13.86 0.35
N ALA A 165 -2.64 12.83 1.11
CA ALA A 165 -1.75 11.89 1.78
C ALA A 165 -0.79 12.54 2.81
N ARG A 166 -1.17 13.69 3.38
CA ARG A 166 -0.46 14.36 4.48
C ARG A 166 -1.09 13.98 5.81
N ILE A 167 -0.33 13.96 6.90
CA ILE A 167 -0.86 13.68 8.24
C ILE A 167 -2.02 14.62 8.61
N ASP A 168 -3.13 14.06 9.08
CA ASP A 168 -4.26 14.86 9.57
C ASP A 168 -3.96 15.39 10.97
N ILE A 169 -3.69 16.70 11.06
CA ILE A 169 -3.35 17.38 12.32
C ILE A 169 -4.49 17.30 13.34
N ASN A 170 -5.75 17.28 12.91
CA ASN A 170 -6.88 17.14 13.84
C ASN A 170 -6.91 15.74 14.45
N LYS A 171 -6.65 14.70 13.65
CA LYS A 171 -6.53 13.33 14.17
C LYS A 171 -5.31 13.16 15.08
N LEU A 172 -4.20 13.84 14.79
CA LEU A 172 -3.05 13.90 15.69
C LEU A 172 -3.42 14.53 17.03
N ARG A 173 -4.13 15.69 17.03
CA ARG A 173 -4.61 16.35 18.26
C ARG A 173 -5.53 15.44 19.07
N ASP A 174 -6.50 14.80 18.41
CA ASP A 174 -7.43 13.85 19.06
C ASP A 174 -6.65 12.72 19.76
N ARG A 175 -5.66 12.14 19.08
CA ARG A 175 -4.83 11.08 19.63
C ARG A 175 -3.96 11.56 20.81
N LEU A 176 -3.34 12.73 20.70
CA LEU A 176 -2.55 13.30 21.79
C LEU A 176 -3.41 13.61 23.02
N HIS A 177 -4.64 14.08 22.85
CA HIS A 177 -5.58 14.24 23.96
C HIS A 177 -5.92 12.90 24.64
N GLN A 178 -6.11 11.83 23.86
CA GLN A 178 -6.29 10.48 24.41
C GLN A 178 -5.07 10.04 25.24
N ASN A 179 -3.86 10.25 24.72
CA ASN A 179 -2.61 9.95 25.40
C ASN A 179 -2.47 10.77 26.71
N LEU A 180 -2.86 12.05 26.70
CA LEU A 180 -2.83 12.94 27.86
C LEU A 180 -3.80 12.45 28.93
N ALA A 181 -5.04 12.14 28.56
CA ALA A 181 -6.06 11.64 29.47
C ALA A 181 -5.67 10.29 30.11
N THR A 182 -4.99 9.43 29.35
CA THR A 182 -4.59 8.08 29.79
C THR A 182 -3.18 8.01 30.40
N LYS A 183 -2.50 9.16 30.53
CA LYS A 183 -1.10 9.28 30.98
C LYS A 183 -0.13 8.37 30.22
N GLN A 184 -0.29 8.27 28.90
CA GLN A 184 0.65 7.55 28.02
C GLN A 184 1.56 8.56 27.31
N SER A 185 2.84 8.58 27.66
CA SER A 185 3.80 9.56 27.12
C SER A 185 4.15 9.30 25.65
N VAL A 186 4.72 10.31 24.99
CA VAL A 186 5.08 10.26 23.56
C VAL A 186 6.58 10.51 23.41
N TYR A 187 7.28 9.61 22.70
CA TYR A 187 8.69 9.75 22.36
C TYR A 187 8.89 10.93 21.41
N ALA A 188 8.27 10.82 20.23
CA ALA A 188 8.34 11.82 19.18
C ALA A 188 7.07 11.81 18.31
N VAL A 189 6.76 12.96 17.74
CA VAL A 189 5.92 13.10 16.56
C VAL A 189 6.84 13.26 15.35
N VAL A 190 6.62 12.48 14.30
CA VAL A 190 7.42 12.53 13.07
C VAL A 190 6.61 13.23 11.99
N ALA A 191 7.21 14.26 11.39
CA ALA A 191 6.73 14.85 10.15
C ALA A 191 7.47 14.22 8.98
N ILE A 192 6.76 13.62 8.04
CA ILE A 192 7.34 13.08 6.81
C ILE A 192 7.46 14.21 5.79
N ILE A 193 8.69 14.55 5.44
CA ILE A 193 8.98 15.59 4.44
C ILE A 193 9.33 14.89 3.14
N GLY A 194 8.29 14.65 2.33
CA GLY A 194 8.38 13.89 1.09
C GLY A 194 8.10 12.41 1.31
N SER A 195 6.83 12.04 1.34
CA SER A 195 6.38 10.66 1.46
C SER A 195 6.93 9.78 0.33
N THR A 196 7.11 8.48 0.61
CA THR A 196 7.78 7.56 -0.33
C THR A 196 6.95 7.34 -1.60
N GLU A 197 5.63 7.36 -1.47
CA GLU A 197 4.71 6.97 -2.52
C GLU A 197 4.16 8.17 -3.33
N GLU A 198 3.98 9.34 -2.70
CA GLU A 198 3.38 10.55 -3.30
C GLU A 198 4.26 11.79 -3.23
N GLY A 199 5.39 11.75 -2.51
CA GLY A 199 6.21 12.93 -2.27
C GLY A 199 5.48 14.04 -1.51
N SER A 200 4.45 13.69 -0.74
CA SER A 200 3.67 14.63 0.08
C SER A 200 4.50 15.17 1.25
N VAL A 201 4.26 16.41 1.64
CA VAL A 201 4.91 17.03 2.80
C VAL A 201 3.90 17.21 3.91
N ASP A 202 4.15 16.56 5.05
CA ASP A 202 3.34 16.74 6.26
C ASP A 202 3.44 18.19 6.76
N ASP A 203 2.33 18.70 7.33
CA ASP A 203 2.23 20.02 7.96
C ASP A 203 3.07 20.07 9.25
N LEU A 204 4.38 20.22 9.07
CA LEU A 204 5.36 20.33 10.15
C LEU A 204 5.09 21.59 10.99
N THR A 205 4.64 22.68 10.36
CA THR A 205 4.26 23.91 11.06
C THR A 205 3.14 23.63 12.06
N GLY A 206 2.07 22.96 11.62
CA GLY A 206 0.96 22.52 12.46
C GLY A 206 1.40 21.53 13.56
N ILE A 207 2.31 20.61 13.27
CA ILE A 207 2.88 19.69 14.30
C ILE A 207 3.62 20.48 15.39
N LEU A 208 4.38 21.51 15.03
CA LEU A 208 5.09 22.37 15.98
C LEU A 208 4.11 23.17 16.84
N GLU A 209 3.04 23.70 16.25
CA GLU A 209 1.95 24.37 16.98
C GLU A 209 1.27 23.42 17.97
N VAL A 210 1.00 22.17 17.55
CA VAL A 210 0.46 21.12 18.42
C VAL A 210 1.43 20.81 19.57
N ARG A 211 2.74 20.76 19.33
CA ARG A 211 3.71 20.61 20.42
C ARG A 211 3.60 21.74 21.44
N ASP A 212 3.53 22.99 20.98
CA ASP A 212 3.43 24.16 21.85
C ASP A 212 2.11 24.19 22.64
N GLU A 213 1.00 23.76 22.02
CA GLU A 213 -0.30 23.56 22.66
C GLU A 213 -0.21 22.53 23.80
N PHE A 214 0.30 21.33 23.49
CA PHE A 214 0.36 20.24 24.47
C PHE A 214 1.39 20.48 25.58
N GLN A 215 2.46 21.24 25.33
CA GLN A 215 3.39 21.65 26.38
C GLN A 215 2.72 22.53 27.43
N LYS A 216 1.77 23.40 27.04
CA LYS A 216 0.96 24.18 28.00
C LYS A 216 0.06 23.27 28.86
N LEU A 217 -0.35 22.12 28.31
CA LEU A 217 -1.12 21.10 29.02
C LEU A 217 -0.24 20.16 29.89
N GLY A 218 1.08 20.24 29.76
CA GLY A 218 2.04 19.45 30.53
C GLY A 218 2.48 18.15 29.85
N MET A 219 2.35 18.06 28.53
CA MET A 219 2.86 16.95 27.71
C MET A 219 3.92 17.47 26.74
N SER A 220 5.07 16.78 26.64
CA SER A 220 6.11 17.12 25.66
C SER A 220 6.62 15.89 24.93
N PHE A 221 7.00 16.10 23.68
CA PHE A 221 7.55 15.11 22.78
C PHE A 221 8.60 15.76 21.86
N LEU A 222 9.48 14.92 21.29
CA LEU A 222 10.39 15.35 20.24
C LEU A 222 9.64 15.54 18.92
N VAL A 223 10.15 16.38 18.04
CA VAL A 223 9.72 16.46 16.65
C VAL A 223 10.88 16.01 15.77
N HIS A 224 10.66 14.97 14.97
CA HIS A 224 11.61 14.49 13.99
C HIS A 224 11.11 14.79 12.58
N GLY A 225 11.95 15.39 11.73
CA GLY A 225 11.68 15.51 10.31
C GLY A 225 12.25 14.30 9.57
N ASP A 226 11.40 13.35 9.15
CA ASP A 226 11.81 12.32 8.21
C ASP A 226 11.88 12.94 6.81
N ALA A 227 13.00 13.61 6.54
CA ALA A 227 13.28 14.29 5.28
C ALA A 227 14.26 13.49 4.42
N ALA A 228 14.20 12.14 4.53
CA ALA A 228 15.07 11.26 3.76
C ALA A 228 15.02 11.61 2.27
N TRP A 229 13.81 11.78 1.72
CA TRP A 229 13.60 12.30 0.36
C TRP A 229 13.67 13.82 0.29
N GLY A 230 12.85 14.52 1.09
CA GLY A 230 12.60 15.95 0.93
C GLY A 230 13.70 16.88 1.44
N GLY A 231 14.71 16.39 2.16
CA GLY A 231 15.67 17.24 2.86
C GLY A 231 16.50 18.14 1.93
N TYR A 232 16.92 17.62 0.77
CA TYR A 232 17.68 18.42 -0.20
C TYR A 232 16.83 19.52 -0.87
N PHE A 233 15.49 19.39 -0.91
CA PHE A 233 14.62 20.44 -1.46
C PHE A 233 14.64 21.73 -0.62
N ALA A 234 15.11 21.68 0.63
CA ALA A 234 15.34 22.87 1.43
C ALA A 234 16.37 23.84 0.79
N THR A 235 17.22 23.38 -0.14
CA THR A 235 18.14 24.27 -0.88
C THR A 235 17.42 25.17 -1.90
N MET A 236 16.15 24.88 -2.21
CA MET A 236 15.31 25.73 -3.06
C MET A 236 14.76 26.95 -2.32
N LEU A 237 14.84 26.97 -0.99
CA LEU A 237 14.40 28.10 -0.18
C LEU A 237 15.35 29.29 -0.34
N PRO A 238 14.84 30.53 -0.45
CA PRO A 238 15.68 31.73 -0.50
C PRO A 238 16.49 31.89 0.79
N THR A 239 17.77 32.22 0.67
CA THR A 239 18.69 32.39 1.81
C THR A 239 18.57 33.75 2.50
N ASP A 240 18.00 34.76 1.83
CA ASP A 240 17.67 36.08 2.38
C ASP A 240 16.28 36.51 1.90
N ILE A 241 15.36 36.79 2.84
CA ILE A 241 13.99 37.25 2.55
C ILE A 241 14.00 38.68 1.94
N HIS A 242 15.13 39.38 2.02
CA HIS A 242 15.30 40.78 1.57
C HIS A 242 15.92 40.96 0.18
N MET A 243 16.24 39.91 -0.56
CA MET A 243 16.61 40.07 -1.97
C MET A 243 15.36 40.03 -2.84
N SER A 244 15.04 41.17 -3.45
CA SER A 244 14.09 41.27 -4.57
C SER A 244 14.33 40.14 -5.58
N PRO A 245 13.29 39.62 -6.26
CA PRO A 245 13.43 38.48 -7.18
C PRO A 245 14.59 38.75 -8.14
N GLY A 246 15.72 38.07 -7.88
CA GLY A 246 16.90 38.17 -8.70
C GLY A 246 16.50 37.67 -10.07
N ARG A 247 16.56 38.54 -11.09
CA ARG A 247 16.41 38.11 -12.47
C ARG A 247 17.44 37.02 -12.73
N ALA A 248 16.96 35.78 -12.89
CA ALA A 248 17.77 34.73 -13.50
C ALA A 248 18.39 35.31 -14.78
N LYS A 249 19.72 35.27 -14.90
CA LYS A 249 20.38 35.62 -16.15
C LYS A 249 19.80 34.68 -17.21
N ARG A 250 19.12 35.26 -18.21
CA ARG A 250 18.62 34.51 -19.37
C ARG A 250 19.79 33.75 -19.98
N GLY A 251 19.79 32.43 -19.84
CA GLY A 251 20.55 31.54 -20.71
C GLY A 251 20.16 31.78 -22.18
N SER A 252 21.00 31.33 -23.11
CA SER A 252 20.81 31.52 -24.55
C SER A 252 19.39 31.13 -24.99
N ARG A 253 18.92 31.74 -26.08
CA ARG A 253 17.68 31.36 -26.79
C ARG A 253 17.85 30.01 -27.50
N ASP A 254 18.37 29.02 -26.80
CA ASP A 254 18.56 27.68 -27.33
C ASP A 254 17.30 26.84 -27.16
N SER A 255 17.14 25.90 -28.08
CA SER A 255 16.08 24.88 -28.09
C SER A 255 16.08 23.95 -26.86
N SER A 256 17.07 24.07 -25.97
CA SER A 256 17.30 23.25 -24.76
C SER A 256 16.88 23.91 -23.43
N PHE A 257 16.17 25.03 -23.45
CA PHE A 257 15.81 25.78 -22.24
C PHE A 257 14.84 25.02 -21.30
N VAL A 258 15.19 24.95 -20.01
CA VAL A 258 14.30 24.52 -18.91
C VAL A 258 14.24 25.62 -17.85
N PRO A 259 13.05 26.08 -17.43
CA PRO A 259 12.92 27.03 -16.35
C PRO A 259 13.03 26.34 -14.98
N ASN A 260 13.46 27.09 -13.98
CA ASN A 260 13.37 26.71 -12.57
C ASN A 260 11.93 26.97 -12.06
N SER A 261 11.33 26.00 -11.37
CA SER A 261 10.05 26.16 -10.67
C SER A 261 10.24 26.30 -9.17
N ALA A 262 9.51 27.23 -8.56
CA ALA A 262 9.42 27.35 -7.12
C ALA A 262 8.46 26.28 -6.54
N LEU A 263 8.74 25.81 -5.31
CA LEU A 263 7.87 24.91 -4.56
C LEU A 263 6.55 25.61 -4.18
N ARG A 264 5.49 24.86 -3.86
CA ARG A 264 4.25 25.43 -3.30
C ARG A 264 4.53 26.20 -2.02
N THR A 265 3.70 27.20 -1.71
CA THR A 265 3.93 28.07 -0.55
C THR A 265 3.90 27.27 0.75
N GLU A 266 2.90 26.41 0.90
CA GLU A 266 2.74 25.47 2.01
C GLU A 266 4.02 24.62 2.21
N THR A 267 4.49 24.01 1.11
CA THR A 267 5.72 23.20 1.11
C THR A 267 6.96 24.01 1.50
N GLN A 268 7.05 25.28 1.09
CA GLN A 268 8.15 26.14 1.50
C GLN A 268 8.12 26.44 3.00
N GLU A 269 6.92 26.68 3.56
CA GLU A 269 6.71 26.93 4.98
C GLU A 269 7.17 25.73 5.82
N ASP A 270 6.76 24.51 5.43
CA ASP A 270 7.13 23.30 6.17
C ASP A 270 8.61 22.93 6.00
N LEU A 271 9.19 23.11 4.81
CA LEU A 271 10.65 22.97 4.65
C LEU A 271 11.42 24.00 5.47
N PHE A 272 10.91 25.23 5.60
CA PHE A 272 11.52 26.26 6.42
C PHE A 272 11.42 25.92 7.91
N ALA A 273 10.33 25.26 8.33
CA ALA A 273 10.06 24.83 9.69
C ALA A 273 10.98 23.69 10.17
N LEU A 274 11.69 22.98 9.27
CA LEU A 274 12.68 21.95 9.63
C LEU A 274 13.72 22.44 10.66
N ARG A 275 14.06 23.73 10.67
CA ARG A 275 14.98 24.33 11.66
C ARG A 275 14.54 24.14 13.12
N PHE A 276 13.25 23.87 13.35
CA PHE A 276 12.63 23.72 14.67
C PHE A 276 12.39 22.25 15.06
N ALA A 277 12.61 21.31 14.15
CA ALA A 277 12.67 19.89 14.47
C ALA A 277 13.89 19.61 15.35
N ASP A 278 13.77 18.66 16.27
CA ASP A 278 14.85 18.26 17.17
C ASP A 278 15.91 17.41 16.45
N SER A 279 15.48 16.67 15.42
CA SER A 279 16.36 15.94 14.51
C SER A 279 15.75 15.80 13.12
N ILE A 280 16.61 15.61 12.12
CA ILE A 280 16.24 15.45 10.71
C ILE A 280 17.01 14.29 10.11
N THR A 281 16.29 13.33 9.53
CA THR A 281 16.87 12.36 8.60
C THR A 281 16.94 12.97 7.20
N VAL A 282 18.04 12.75 6.47
CA VAL A 282 18.20 13.18 5.08
C VAL A 282 19.07 12.19 4.32
N ASP A 283 18.71 11.84 3.09
CA ASP A 283 19.50 10.91 2.27
C ASP A 283 20.21 11.61 1.10
N PRO A 284 21.53 11.84 1.19
CA PRO A 284 22.34 12.20 0.03
C PRO A 284 22.17 11.25 -1.17
N HIS A 285 21.94 9.94 -0.93
CA HIS A 285 21.71 8.97 -2.00
C HIS A 285 20.32 8.99 -2.63
N LYS A 286 19.45 9.90 -2.19
CA LYS A 286 18.15 10.20 -2.83
C LYS A 286 18.27 11.50 -3.62
N ALA A 287 17.59 12.56 -3.20
CA ALA A 287 17.58 13.86 -3.87
C ALA A 287 18.94 14.61 -3.82
N GLY A 288 19.94 14.07 -3.13
CA GLY A 288 21.30 14.58 -3.13
C GLY A 288 22.17 14.08 -4.31
N TYR A 289 21.69 13.17 -5.16
CA TYR A 289 22.44 12.64 -6.32
C TYR A 289 23.79 11.99 -5.97
N VAL A 290 23.95 11.51 -4.73
CA VAL A 290 25.12 10.75 -4.30
C VAL A 290 24.88 9.25 -4.55
N PRO A 291 25.87 8.46 -4.99
CA PRO A 291 25.68 7.01 -5.08
C PRO A 291 25.41 6.38 -3.72
N TYR A 292 24.63 5.29 -3.69
CA TYR A 292 24.52 4.44 -2.51
C TYR A 292 25.88 3.87 -2.09
N PRO A 293 26.16 3.69 -0.78
CA PRO A 293 25.35 4.11 0.36
C PRO A 293 25.71 5.51 0.86
N ALA A 294 24.71 6.35 1.12
CA ALA A 294 24.86 7.64 1.80
C ALA A 294 23.50 8.13 2.36
N GLY A 295 23.23 7.79 3.63
CA GLY A 295 22.19 8.43 4.45
C GLY A 295 22.77 9.47 5.40
N GLY A 296 21.92 10.14 6.17
CA GLY A 296 22.35 11.15 7.11
C GLY A 296 21.34 11.45 8.20
N LEU A 297 21.85 11.77 9.39
CA LEU A 297 21.07 12.25 10.54
C LEU A 297 21.69 13.54 11.06
N CYS A 298 20.85 14.55 11.28
CA CYS A 298 21.22 15.82 11.89
C CYS A 298 20.42 16.04 13.17
N TYR A 299 21.09 16.32 14.29
CA TYR A 299 20.47 16.79 15.52
C TYR A 299 20.58 18.31 15.60
N ARG A 300 19.48 18.97 16.00
CA ARG A 300 19.46 20.42 16.27
C ARG A 300 20.39 20.79 17.42
N ASP A 301 20.43 19.93 18.44
CA ASP A 301 21.29 20.05 19.59
C ASP A 301 22.27 18.88 19.61
N GLU A 302 23.55 19.20 19.49
CA GLU A 302 24.62 18.24 19.34
C GLU A 302 24.75 17.29 20.53
N ARG A 303 24.24 17.69 21.70
CA ARG A 303 24.26 16.88 22.93
C ARG A 303 23.39 15.62 22.79
N MET A 304 22.43 15.60 21.87
CA MET A 304 21.58 14.43 21.61
C MET A 304 22.38 13.20 21.17
N ARG A 305 23.54 13.37 20.51
CA ARG A 305 24.36 12.24 20.03
C ARG A 305 24.91 11.37 21.16
N TYR A 306 24.96 11.87 22.40
CA TYR A 306 25.48 11.12 23.55
C TYR A 306 24.44 10.15 24.13
N LEU A 307 23.18 10.22 23.69
CA LEU A 307 22.12 9.35 24.20
C LEU A 307 22.18 7.92 23.65
N VAL A 308 22.91 7.74 22.54
CA VAL A 308 23.20 6.42 21.98
C VAL A 308 24.49 5.82 22.56
N THR A 309 25.11 6.49 23.55
CA THR A 309 26.35 6.05 24.20
C THR A 309 26.17 5.92 25.73
N TRP A 310 27.22 5.44 26.41
CA TRP A 310 27.34 5.48 27.87
C TRP A 310 28.17 6.68 28.36
N THR A 311 28.43 7.68 27.51
CA THR A 311 29.32 8.82 27.80
C THR A 311 28.53 10.11 28.00
N SER A 312 29.08 11.03 28.81
CA SER A 312 28.55 12.40 28.97
C SER A 312 29.32 13.35 28.03
N PRO A 313 28.72 14.48 27.58
CA PRO A 313 29.43 15.49 26.80
C PRO A 313 30.76 15.88 27.48
N TYR A 314 31.88 15.75 26.77
CA TYR A 314 33.18 16.21 27.24
C TYR A 314 33.40 17.64 26.78
N LEU A 315 33.84 18.52 27.69
CA LEU A 315 34.49 19.79 27.31
C LEU A 315 35.73 19.44 26.49
N SER A 316 35.67 19.60 25.17
CA SER A 316 36.70 19.09 24.27
C SER A 316 38.03 19.82 24.53
N ARG A 317 39.06 19.06 24.93
CA ARG A 317 40.46 19.48 24.84
C ARG A 317 41.09 18.78 23.64
N GLY A 318 40.98 19.40 22.46
CA GLY A 318 41.90 19.25 21.32
C GLY A 318 42.13 17.88 20.68
N ALA A 319 41.53 16.77 21.14
CA ALA A 319 41.69 15.45 20.54
C ALA A 319 40.48 15.06 19.68
N SER A 320 40.75 14.68 18.43
CA SER A 320 39.79 14.13 17.46
C SER A 320 39.01 12.94 18.05
N THR A 321 37.77 13.15 18.47
CA THR A 321 36.88 12.06 18.88
C THR A 321 36.51 11.20 17.68
N SER A 322 36.59 9.87 17.85
CA SER A 322 36.12 8.92 16.82
C SER A 322 34.64 9.13 16.55
N MET A 323 34.28 9.37 15.28
CA MET A 323 32.88 9.60 14.87
C MET A 323 32.02 8.33 14.91
N GLY A 324 32.63 7.14 14.88
CA GLY A 324 31.95 5.86 14.77
C GLY A 324 31.30 5.33 16.06
N ILE A 325 31.24 6.14 17.13
CA ILE A 325 30.62 5.75 18.42
C ILE A 325 29.25 6.37 18.66
N TYR A 326 28.85 7.34 17.83
CA TYR A 326 27.64 8.14 18.02
C TYR A 326 26.48 7.67 17.14
N GLY A 327 26.39 6.36 16.89
CA GLY A 327 25.38 5.73 16.05
C GLY A 327 25.33 4.22 16.24
N VAL A 328 24.45 3.56 15.50
CA VAL A 328 24.26 2.09 15.50
C VAL A 328 25.40 1.38 14.76
N GLU A 329 25.95 2.03 13.74
CA GLU A 329 27.03 1.49 12.91
C GLU A 329 28.40 1.62 13.58
N GLY A 330 29.30 0.67 13.30
CA GLY A 330 30.72 0.73 13.71
C GLY A 330 31.63 1.23 12.57
N SER A 331 32.35 0.31 11.92
CA SER A 331 33.16 0.63 10.75
C SER A 331 32.29 1.19 9.62
N LYS A 332 32.61 2.40 9.15
CA LYS A 332 31.88 3.10 8.09
C LYS A 332 32.83 3.68 7.04
N PRO A 333 32.46 3.67 5.74
CA PRO A 333 33.36 4.08 4.67
C PRO A 333 33.54 5.61 4.67
N GLY A 334 34.77 6.08 4.90
CA GLY A 334 35.11 7.51 4.72
C GLY A 334 34.83 8.01 3.29
N ALA A 335 34.84 7.11 2.30
CA ALA A 335 34.47 7.39 0.92
C ALA A 335 33.05 7.92 0.75
N ALA A 336 32.07 7.45 1.54
CA ALA A 336 30.70 7.95 1.48
C ALA A 336 30.63 9.41 1.94
N ALA A 337 31.30 9.74 3.06
CA ALA A 337 31.40 11.12 3.55
C ALA A 337 32.12 12.03 2.55
N MET A 338 33.20 11.56 1.92
CA MET A 338 33.90 12.32 0.88
C MET A 338 33.04 12.52 -0.37
N SER A 339 32.26 11.52 -0.77
CA SER A 339 31.36 11.62 -1.92
C SER A 339 30.25 12.64 -1.67
N THR A 340 29.61 12.59 -0.49
CA THR A 340 28.60 13.58 -0.10
C THR A 340 29.21 14.98 0.01
N TRP A 341 30.38 15.12 0.64
CA TRP A 341 31.06 16.42 0.73
C TRP A 341 31.39 16.99 -0.65
N LEU A 342 31.98 16.19 -1.53
CA LEU A 342 32.34 16.60 -2.88
C LEU A 342 31.09 17.06 -3.65
N SER A 343 30.00 16.29 -3.61
CA SER A 343 28.74 16.66 -4.26
C SER A 343 28.18 17.98 -3.72
N ASN A 344 28.12 18.12 -2.38
CA ASN A 344 27.65 19.34 -1.71
C ASN A 344 28.49 20.58 -2.03
N THR A 345 29.81 20.43 -2.16
CA THR A 345 30.73 21.52 -2.51
C THR A 345 30.71 21.85 -4.00
N CYS A 346 30.65 20.85 -4.88
CA CYS A 346 30.66 21.05 -6.33
C CYS A 346 29.34 21.62 -6.85
N ILE A 347 28.20 21.10 -6.39
CA ILE A 347 26.89 21.56 -6.82
C ILE A 347 26.49 22.83 -6.06
N GLY A 348 26.79 22.89 -4.75
CA GLY A 348 26.44 24.01 -3.87
C GLY A 348 25.10 23.81 -3.16
N MET A 349 25.08 24.04 -1.84
CA MET A 349 23.91 23.79 -0.97
C MET A 349 22.95 25.00 -0.85
N GLY A 350 22.71 25.71 -1.95
CA GLY A 350 21.85 26.89 -1.99
C GLY A 350 21.07 27.02 -3.30
N VAL A 351 20.37 28.15 -3.47
CA VAL A 351 19.47 28.39 -4.60
C VAL A 351 20.14 28.35 -5.98
N GLU A 352 21.44 28.67 -6.05
CA GLU A 352 22.22 28.63 -7.30
C GLU A 352 22.79 27.24 -7.62
N GLY A 353 22.74 26.31 -6.66
CA GLY A 353 23.29 24.96 -6.77
C GLY A 353 22.20 23.90 -6.84
N TYR A 354 22.07 23.09 -5.79
CA TYR A 354 20.99 22.10 -5.68
C TYR A 354 19.61 22.73 -5.80
N GLY A 355 19.41 23.97 -5.34
CA GLY A 355 18.14 24.67 -5.52
C GLY A 355 17.80 24.94 -6.99
N ALA A 356 18.80 25.22 -7.83
CA ALA A 356 18.60 25.38 -9.26
C ALA A 356 18.32 24.02 -9.93
N LEU A 357 19.14 23.01 -9.61
CA LEU A 357 18.99 21.64 -10.09
C LEU A 357 17.60 21.07 -9.79
N LEU A 358 17.21 21.06 -8.52
CA LEU A 358 15.91 20.54 -8.08
C LEU A 358 14.76 21.43 -8.57
N GLY A 359 14.98 22.71 -8.81
CA GLY A 359 14.00 23.61 -9.41
C GLY A 359 13.66 23.24 -10.87
N GLU A 360 14.65 22.88 -11.68
CA GLU A 360 14.43 22.38 -13.05
C GLU A 360 13.76 21.01 -13.05
N VAL A 361 14.15 20.13 -12.12
CA VAL A 361 13.52 18.81 -11.92
C VAL A 361 12.07 18.98 -11.48
N THR A 362 11.78 19.93 -10.59
CA THR A 362 10.42 20.26 -10.12
C THR A 362 9.56 20.77 -11.27
N PHE A 363 10.10 21.65 -12.11
CA PHE A 363 9.40 22.07 -13.32
C PHE A 363 9.06 20.86 -14.23
N THR A 364 10.02 19.96 -14.43
CA THR A 364 9.82 18.72 -15.20
C THR A 364 8.74 17.83 -14.58
N CYS A 365 8.70 17.74 -13.25
CA CYS A 365 7.67 17.01 -12.53
C CYS A 365 6.28 17.64 -12.73
N SER A 366 6.16 18.96 -12.64
CA SER A 366 4.91 19.69 -12.92
C SER A 366 4.46 19.53 -14.38
N ARG A 367 5.41 19.42 -15.34
CA ARG A 367 5.10 19.11 -16.75
C ARG A 367 4.48 17.72 -16.89
N PHE A 368 5.05 16.69 -16.26
CA PHE A 368 4.43 15.37 -16.21
C PHE A 368 3.06 15.41 -15.53
N SER A 369 2.93 16.16 -14.44
CA SER A 369 1.65 16.32 -13.73
C SER A 369 0.56 16.93 -14.60
N ALA A 370 0.92 17.89 -15.45
CA ALA A 370 0.02 18.47 -16.45
C ALA A 370 -0.47 17.41 -17.46
N GLU A 371 0.43 16.52 -17.92
CA GLU A 371 0.05 15.39 -18.77
C GLU A 371 -0.93 14.47 -18.04
N TRP A 372 -0.59 14.02 -16.82
CA TRP A 372 -1.46 13.13 -16.04
C TRP A 372 -2.83 13.74 -15.70
N ALA A 373 -2.88 15.06 -15.51
CA ALA A 373 -4.11 15.78 -15.25
C ALA A 373 -5.01 15.94 -16.49
N ALA A 374 -4.41 16.17 -17.66
CA ALA A 374 -5.13 16.70 -18.82
C ALA A 374 -4.93 15.92 -20.13
N MET A 375 -4.18 14.81 -20.16
CA MET A 375 -3.97 14.03 -21.39
C MET A 375 -5.25 13.40 -21.95
N THR A 376 -6.25 13.16 -21.10
CA THR A 376 -7.55 12.59 -21.50
C THR A 376 -8.63 13.64 -21.58
N SER A 377 -9.46 13.56 -22.62
CA SER A 377 -10.65 14.39 -22.83
C SER A 377 -11.95 13.57 -22.60
N PRO A 378 -13.12 14.23 -22.44
CA PRO A 378 -14.38 13.54 -22.10
C PRO A 378 -14.85 12.49 -23.13
N ASP A 379 -14.42 12.63 -24.39
CA ASP A 379 -14.72 11.74 -25.52
C ASP A 379 -13.83 10.49 -25.60
N MET A 380 -12.78 10.41 -24.77
CA MET A 380 -11.91 9.23 -24.73
C MET A 380 -12.53 8.06 -23.94
N ASP A 381 -12.11 6.86 -24.29
CA ASP A 381 -12.51 5.59 -23.64
C ASP A 381 -11.81 5.35 -22.30
N PHE A 382 -10.92 6.24 -21.88
CA PHE A 382 -10.28 6.19 -20.57
C PHE A 382 -9.98 7.58 -20.03
N LYS A 383 -9.72 7.63 -18.72
CA LYS A 383 -9.29 8.83 -18.01
C LYS A 383 -8.08 8.54 -17.15
N VAL A 384 -7.22 9.54 -17.02
CA VAL A 384 -6.15 9.58 -16.02
C VAL A 384 -6.56 10.57 -14.94
N VAL A 385 -6.36 10.19 -13.68
CA VAL A 385 -6.66 11.04 -12.52
C VAL A 385 -5.45 11.08 -11.61
N PRO A 386 -4.83 12.26 -11.40
CA PRO A 386 -3.75 12.42 -10.42
C PRO A 386 -4.30 12.41 -8.99
N LEU A 387 -3.51 11.91 -8.03
CA LEU A 387 -3.85 11.98 -6.61
C LEU A 387 -4.06 13.42 -6.18
N ASN A 388 -3.08 14.29 -6.46
CA ASN A 388 -3.18 15.71 -6.14
C ASN A 388 -4.29 16.34 -7.00
N MET A 389 -5.27 16.90 -6.31
CA MET A 389 -6.42 17.55 -6.92
C MET A 389 -6.00 18.81 -7.68
N LEU A 390 -6.67 19.08 -8.80
CA LEU A 390 -6.53 20.35 -9.49
C LEU A 390 -7.08 21.50 -8.62
N PRO A 391 -6.59 22.75 -8.77
CA PRO A 391 -7.12 23.90 -8.04
C PRO A 391 -8.64 24.01 -8.13
N SER A 392 -9.21 23.82 -9.33
CA SER A 392 -10.65 23.84 -9.53
C SER A 392 -11.41 22.71 -8.81
N GLU A 393 -10.78 21.59 -8.48
CA GLU A 393 -11.38 20.49 -7.70
C GLU A 393 -11.49 20.85 -6.20
N MET A 394 -10.56 21.67 -5.70
CA MET A 394 -10.50 22.08 -4.29
C MET A 394 -11.39 23.30 -3.97
N GLU A 395 -11.86 24.02 -4.99
CA GLU A 395 -12.74 25.17 -4.82
C GLU A 395 -14.12 24.82 -4.23
N PRO A 396 -14.65 25.63 -3.30
CA PRO A 396 -16.05 25.53 -2.89
C PRO A 396 -17.00 25.64 -4.08
N GLY A 397 -17.91 24.67 -4.23
CA GLY A 397 -18.83 24.62 -5.38
C GLY A 397 -18.14 24.27 -6.70
N SER A 398 -17.08 23.46 -6.66
CA SER A 398 -16.50 22.82 -7.84
C SER A 398 -17.55 22.03 -8.62
N THR A 399 -17.44 22.03 -9.95
CA THR A 399 -18.31 21.26 -10.85
C THR A 399 -17.45 20.55 -11.91
N PRO A 400 -17.93 19.44 -12.50
CA PRO A 400 -17.20 18.77 -13.58
C PRO A 400 -16.85 19.70 -14.75
N GLN A 401 -17.68 20.71 -15.03
CA GLN A 401 -17.44 21.70 -16.07
C GLN A 401 -16.27 22.63 -15.73
N LYS A 402 -16.14 23.05 -14.46
CA LYS A 402 -14.99 23.87 -14.01
C LYS A 402 -13.69 23.07 -14.11
N VAL A 403 -13.73 21.81 -13.66
CA VAL A 403 -12.57 20.91 -13.73
C VAL A 403 -12.14 20.67 -15.18
N GLU A 404 -13.09 20.41 -16.08
CA GLU A 404 -12.76 20.23 -17.50
C GLU A 404 -12.27 21.54 -18.16
N ALA A 405 -12.80 22.71 -17.76
CA ALA A 405 -12.30 23.99 -18.25
C ALA A 405 -10.84 24.24 -17.85
N GLU A 406 -10.45 23.87 -16.62
CA GLU A 406 -9.05 23.94 -16.19
C GLU A 406 -8.17 22.93 -16.93
N LYS A 407 -8.64 21.69 -17.12
CA LYS A 407 -7.95 20.70 -17.97
C LYS A 407 -7.75 21.22 -19.40
N GLN A 408 -8.76 21.85 -19.98
CA GLN A 408 -8.67 22.45 -21.31
C GLN A 408 -7.64 23.58 -21.35
N ARG A 409 -7.61 24.47 -20.34
CA ARG A 409 -6.56 25.48 -20.18
C ARG A 409 -5.16 24.83 -20.14
N ILE A 410 -4.99 23.73 -19.40
CA ILE A 410 -3.72 23.00 -19.34
C ILE A 410 -3.32 22.49 -20.74
N ARG A 411 -4.23 21.90 -21.51
CA ARG A 411 -3.94 21.46 -22.89
C ARG A 411 -3.49 22.63 -23.78
N ASP A 412 -4.20 23.75 -23.71
CA ASP A 412 -4.02 24.90 -24.60
C ASP A 412 -2.78 25.75 -24.26
N THR A 413 -2.44 25.88 -22.98
CA THR A 413 -1.38 26.80 -22.54
C THR A 413 -0.12 26.11 -22.04
N ILE A 414 -0.20 24.81 -21.72
CA ILE A 414 0.92 24.03 -21.19
C ILE A 414 1.28 22.90 -22.17
N LEU A 415 0.41 21.90 -22.38
CA LEU A 415 0.80 20.68 -23.12
C LEU A 415 1.19 20.96 -24.58
N SER A 416 0.48 21.88 -25.24
CA SER A 416 0.73 22.28 -26.63
C SER A 416 1.89 23.27 -26.83
N LYS A 417 2.60 23.64 -25.75
CA LYS A 417 3.63 24.69 -25.76
C LYS A 417 4.99 24.16 -25.32
N THR A 418 6.04 24.71 -25.93
CA THR A 418 7.42 24.55 -25.46
C THR A 418 7.68 25.36 -24.19
N ASN A 419 8.72 25.00 -23.44
CA ASN A 419 9.11 25.71 -22.22
C ASN A 419 9.30 27.22 -22.44
N ALA A 420 9.93 27.61 -23.55
CA ALA A 420 10.15 29.01 -23.89
C ALA A 420 8.85 29.76 -24.20
N GLU A 421 7.91 29.11 -24.88
CA GLU A 421 6.59 29.69 -25.18
C GLU A 421 5.75 29.88 -23.92
N ILE A 422 5.79 28.93 -22.97
CA ILE A 422 5.09 29.06 -21.68
C ILE A 422 5.60 30.30 -20.92
N VAL A 423 6.92 30.42 -20.77
CA VAL A 423 7.54 31.55 -20.07
C VAL A 423 7.27 32.87 -20.79
N ALA A 424 7.32 32.88 -22.13
CA ALA A 424 7.04 34.08 -22.92
C ALA A 424 5.56 34.50 -22.82
N ALA A 425 4.63 33.54 -22.83
CA ALA A 425 3.19 33.80 -22.76
C ALA A 425 2.74 34.34 -21.39
N ASP A 426 3.52 34.12 -20.33
CA ASP A 426 3.25 34.63 -18.98
C ASP A 426 3.77 36.05 -18.76
N ALA A 427 4.59 36.58 -19.67
CA ALA A 427 5.16 37.92 -19.54
C ALA A 427 4.06 38.99 -19.52
N GLY A 428 4.01 39.77 -18.45
CA GLY A 428 3.04 40.87 -18.28
C GLY A 428 1.65 40.46 -17.82
N LYS A 429 1.39 39.17 -17.58
CA LYS A 429 0.10 38.70 -17.03
C LYS A 429 0.03 38.82 -15.50
N PRO A 430 -1.16 39.02 -14.92
CA PRO A 430 -1.40 38.83 -13.49
C PRO A 430 -1.05 37.40 -13.04
N GLU A 431 -0.64 37.22 -11.78
CA GLU A 431 -0.19 35.91 -11.27
C GLU A 431 -1.24 34.80 -11.42
N SER A 432 -2.53 35.13 -11.22
CA SER A 432 -3.66 34.20 -11.39
C SER A 432 -3.85 33.69 -12.84
N GLU A 433 -3.37 34.43 -13.83
CA GLU A 433 -3.53 34.12 -15.25
C GLU A 433 -2.32 33.40 -15.85
N LYS A 434 -1.19 33.36 -15.12
CA LYS A 434 0.05 32.72 -15.58
C LYS A 434 -0.05 31.19 -15.58
N SER A 435 0.46 30.57 -16.64
CA SER A 435 0.59 29.11 -16.76
C SER A 435 1.62 28.54 -15.79
N LEU A 436 2.68 29.29 -15.45
CA LEU A 436 3.68 28.89 -14.46
C LEU A 436 3.09 28.80 -13.05
N THR A 437 2.18 29.71 -12.69
CA THR A 437 1.43 29.65 -11.42
C THR A 437 0.58 28.39 -11.37
N LEU A 438 -0.13 28.09 -12.45
CA LEU A 438 -0.93 26.87 -12.56
C LEU A 438 -0.02 25.63 -12.45
N LEU A 439 1.08 25.56 -13.20
CA LEU A 439 2.05 24.46 -13.16
C LEU A 439 2.57 24.18 -11.74
N ARG A 440 2.91 25.23 -10.98
CA ARG A 440 3.33 25.12 -9.58
C ARG A 440 2.26 24.48 -8.67
N ALA A 441 0.99 24.65 -9.01
CA ALA A 441 -0.13 24.07 -8.28
C ALA A 441 -0.48 22.64 -8.74
N LEU A 442 0.16 22.10 -9.79
CA LEU A 442 -0.10 20.74 -10.28
C LEU A 442 0.86 19.73 -9.63
N GLY A 443 0.38 18.49 -9.41
CA GLY A 443 1.23 17.35 -9.07
C GLY A 443 1.60 17.19 -7.60
N SER A 444 2.67 16.45 -7.37
CA SER A 444 3.25 16.19 -6.05
C SER A 444 3.85 17.45 -5.41
N ASP A 445 3.94 17.46 -4.08
CA ASP A 445 4.66 18.51 -3.35
C ASP A 445 6.17 18.44 -3.61
N LEU A 446 6.75 17.23 -3.64
CA LEU A 446 8.18 16.98 -3.85
C LEU A 446 8.42 15.84 -4.87
N ASN A 447 8.14 16.12 -6.14
CA ASN A 447 8.62 15.37 -7.30
C ASN A 447 8.26 13.87 -7.43
N ILE A 448 7.19 13.40 -6.79
CA ILE A 448 6.71 12.01 -6.92
C ILE A 448 5.22 12.02 -7.30
N ASN A 449 4.92 12.01 -8.59
CA ASN A 449 3.53 12.06 -9.04
C ASN A 449 2.84 10.70 -8.85
N ALA A 450 1.76 10.68 -8.09
CA ALA A 450 0.85 9.55 -7.97
C ALA A 450 -0.38 9.78 -8.86
N PHE A 451 -0.74 8.80 -9.69
CA PHE A 451 -1.92 8.86 -10.55
C PHE A 451 -2.45 7.46 -10.87
N THR A 452 -3.69 7.41 -11.35
CA THR A 452 -4.37 6.13 -11.61
C THR A 452 -5.35 6.30 -12.77
N LEU A 453 -5.88 5.17 -13.24
CA LEU A 453 -6.60 5.06 -14.50
C LEU A 453 -7.98 4.47 -14.27
N ASN A 454 -8.93 4.89 -15.09
CA ASN A 454 -10.18 4.17 -15.27
C ASN A 454 -10.61 4.22 -16.74
N PHE A 455 -11.48 3.31 -17.16
CA PHE A 455 -11.89 3.13 -18.56
C PHE A 455 -13.41 3.02 -18.69
N ARG A 456 -13.91 3.23 -19.90
CA ARG A 456 -15.31 2.97 -20.27
C ARG A 456 -15.45 1.52 -20.74
N LEU A 457 -16.53 0.89 -20.31
CA LEU A 457 -16.95 -0.40 -20.84
C LEU A 457 -17.43 -0.24 -22.29
N GLU A 458 -17.57 -1.35 -23.03
CA GLU A 458 -18.14 -1.35 -24.39
C GLU A 458 -19.53 -0.68 -24.49
N SER A 459 -20.26 -0.61 -23.38
CA SER A 459 -21.55 0.09 -23.27
C SER A 459 -21.43 1.63 -23.26
N GLY A 460 -20.22 2.18 -23.19
CA GLY A 460 -19.95 3.62 -23.07
C GLY A 460 -20.02 4.17 -21.64
N VAL A 461 -20.39 3.34 -20.66
CA VAL A 461 -20.45 3.69 -19.22
C VAL A 461 -19.08 3.49 -18.57
N TRP A 462 -18.72 4.36 -17.63
CA TRP A 462 -17.50 4.21 -16.83
C TRP A 462 -17.51 2.91 -16.02
N ASN A 463 -16.38 2.20 -16.02
CA ASN A 463 -16.15 1.09 -15.11
C ASN A 463 -16.25 1.58 -13.66
N THR A 464 -16.92 0.78 -12.81
CA THR A 464 -17.06 1.05 -11.38
C THR A 464 -16.36 -0.01 -10.52
N ASP A 465 -15.78 -1.04 -11.13
CA ASP A 465 -15.12 -2.16 -10.47
C ASP A 465 -13.63 -1.84 -10.25
N VAL A 466 -13.21 -1.81 -8.98
CA VAL A 466 -11.83 -1.49 -8.60
C VAL A 466 -10.86 -2.56 -9.10
N GLU A 467 -11.24 -3.84 -9.09
CA GLU A 467 -10.37 -4.92 -9.59
C GLU A 467 -10.08 -4.77 -11.09
N GLU A 468 -11.04 -4.27 -11.87
CA GLU A 468 -10.83 -4.05 -13.30
C GLU A 468 -9.94 -2.85 -13.59
N ALA A 469 -10.04 -1.78 -12.78
CA ALA A 469 -9.12 -0.66 -12.85
C ALA A 469 -7.69 -1.11 -12.49
N ASN A 470 -7.54 -1.86 -11.39
CA ASN A 470 -6.27 -2.47 -10.96
C ASN A 470 -5.71 -3.41 -12.01
N TYR A 471 -6.55 -4.23 -12.63
CA TYR A 471 -6.13 -5.13 -13.68
C TYR A 471 -5.56 -4.35 -14.87
N LEU A 472 -6.26 -3.32 -15.38
CA LEU A 472 -5.73 -2.46 -16.45
C LEU A 472 -4.38 -1.85 -16.05
N MET A 473 -4.26 -1.32 -14.83
CA MET A 473 -3.00 -0.75 -14.35
C MET A 473 -1.88 -1.78 -14.25
N SER A 474 -2.17 -3.01 -13.81
CA SER A 474 -1.20 -4.11 -13.76
C SER A 474 -0.64 -4.45 -15.15
N ARG A 475 -1.49 -4.41 -16.19
CA ARG A 475 -1.11 -4.63 -17.58
C ARG A 475 -0.24 -3.51 -18.13
N VAL A 476 -0.61 -2.27 -17.80
CA VAL A 476 0.16 -1.08 -18.20
C VAL A 476 1.54 -1.10 -17.53
N ILE A 477 1.63 -1.37 -16.22
CA ILE A 477 2.93 -1.38 -15.53
C ILE A 477 3.82 -2.54 -15.98
N GLN A 478 3.27 -3.72 -16.28
CA GLN A 478 4.03 -4.85 -16.86
C GLN A 478 4.71 -4.48 -18.19
N ARG A 479 4.21 -3.47 -18.90
CA ARG A 479 4.81 -2.96 -20.14
C ARG A 479 5.72 -1.76 -19.94
N LEU A 480 5.66 -1.14 -18.77
CA LEU A 480 6.39 0.08 -18.39
C LEU A 480 7.30 -0.17 -17.19
N SER A 481 7.71 -1.41 -16.96
CA SER A 481 8.64 -1.77 -15.90
C SER A 481 9.42 -3.02 -16.30
N VAL A 482 10.53 -3.27 -15.61
CA VAL A 482 11.18 -4.58 -15.63
C VAL A 482 10.40 -5.46 -14.64
N TYR A 483 9.49 -6.27 -15.17
CA TYR A 483 8.55 -7.06 -14.37
C TYR A 483 9.06 -8.49 -14.14
N SER A 484 9.76 -9.04 -15.13
CA SER A 484 10.36 -10.38 -15.10
C SER A 484 11.85 -10.33 -15.42
N PRO A 485 12.68 -11.26 -14.91
CA PRO A 485 14.06 -11.45 -15.38
C PRO A 485 14.19 -11.69 -16.88
N ASP A 486 13.10 -12.11 -17.55
CA ASP A 486 13.05 -12.37 -18.99
C ASP A 486 12.84 -11.10 -19.85
N ASP A 487 12.53 -9.96 -19.23
CA ASP A 487 12.21 -8.74 -19.97
C ASP A 487 13.46 -8.15 -20.65
N ASP A 488 13.32 -7.80 -21.93
CA ASP A 488 14.35 -7.07 -22.66
C ASP A 488 14.32 -5.60 -22.25
N ILE A 489 15.24 -5.25 -21.34
CA ILE A 489 15.39 -3.88 -20.83
C ILE A 489 15.65 -2.88 -21.97
N SER A 490 16.30 -3.30 -23.06
CA SER A 490 16.61 -2.41 -24.19
C SER A 490 15.38 -2.04 -25.02
N ALA A 491 14.29 -2.80 -24.90
CA ALA A 491 13.03 -2.54 -25.58
C ALA A 491 12.07 -1.63 -24.78
N LEU A 492 12.39 -1.30 -23.52
CA LEU A 492 11.56 -0.42 -22.70
C LEU A 492 11.76 1.04 -23.10
N GLU A 493 10.71 1.65 -23.64
CA GLU A 493 10.73 3.07 -24.06
C GLU A 493 10.46 4.03 -22.89
N PHE A 494 9.79 3.56 -21.84
CA PHE A 494 9.44 4.35 -20.66
C PHE A 494 9.30 3.43 -19.45
N VAL A 495 9.77 3.89 -18.29
CA VAL A 495 9.72 3.15 -17.03
C VAL A 495 8.95 3.94 -15.98
N LEU A 496 7.94 3.29 -15.40
CA LEU A 496 7.16 3.72 -14.26
C LEU A 496 7.30 2.71 -13.13
N THR A 497 6.80 3.11 -11.97
CA THR A 497 6.63 2.21 -10.82
C THR A 497 5.18 2.23 -10.38
N SER A 498 4.78 1.32 -9.50
CA SER A 498 3.44 1.28 -8.92
C SER A 498 3.48 0.96 -7.43
N THR A 499 2.35 1.20 -6.78
CA THR A 499 2.08 0.87 -5.38
C THR A 499 0.58 0.61 -5.22
N ASP A 500 0.15 0.16 -4.04
CA ASP A 500 -1.25 -0.06 -3.71
C ASP A 500 -1.65 0.82 -2.53
N PHE A 501 -2.72 1.58 -2.72
CA PHE A 501 -3.36 2.34 -1.65
C PHE A 501 -4.34 1.41 -0.96
N SER A 502 -4.04 1.03 0.27
CA SER A 502 -4.93 0.17 1.07
C SER A 502 -5.84 0.98 1.99
N LYS A 503 -6.94 0.37 2.40
CA LYS A 503 -7.84 0.97 3.40
C LYS A 503 -7.13 1.26 4.73
N GLU A 504 -6.24 0.37 5.15
CA GLU A 504 -5.48 0.51 6.41
C GLU A 504 -4.55 1.72 6.38
N LEU A 505 -3.88 1.97 5.25
CA LEU A 505 -2.87 3.02 5.15
C LEU A 505 -3.44 4.37 4.70
N TYR A 506 -4.42 4.37 3.80
CA TYR A 506 -4.92 5.60 3.16
C TYR A 506 -6.35 5.97 3.56
N GLY A 507 -7.17 5.04 4.05
CA GLY A 507 -8.52 5.33 4.54
C GLY A 507 -9.34 6.25 3.61
N ASP A 508 -9.71 7.43 4.13
CA ASP A 508 -10.52 8.42 3.41
C ASP A 508 -9.80 9.03 2.20
N CYS A 509 -8.46 9.06 2.18
CA CYS A 509 -7.68 9.47 1.01
C CYS A 509 -7.94 8.55 -0.18
N MET A 510 -7.87 7.22 0.03
CA MET A 510 -8.20 6.23 -1.00
C MET A 510 -9.68 6.34 -1.42
N ALA A 511 -10.59 6.51 -0.46
CA ALA A 511 -12.03 6.64 -0.75
C ALA A 511 -12.33 7.87 -1.62
N ASN A 512 -11.69 9.00 -1.34
CA ASN A 512 -11.76 10.21 -2.16
C ASN A 512 -11.22 9.94 -3.57
N PHE A 513 -10.07 9.26 -3.68
CA PHE A 513 -9.44 8.98 -4.96
C PHE A 513 -10.31 8.06 -5.84
N LYS A 514 -10.87 6.98 -5.27
CA LYS A 514 -11.86 6.11 -5.93
C LYS A 514 -13.08 6.88 -6.42
N THR A 515 -13.59 7.81 -5.60
CA THR A 515 -14.73 8.66 -5.96
C THR A 515 -14.42 9.52 -7.19
N ARG A 516 -13.24 10.16 -7.25
CA ARG A 516 -12.80 10.96 -8.41
C ARG A 516 -12.63 10.11 -9.68
N LEU A 517 -12.28 8.84 -9.53
CA LEU A 517 -12.24 7.86 -10.62
C LEU A 517 -13.62 7.35 -11.04
N GLY A 518 -14.68 7.61 -10.28
CA GLY A 518 -16.00 7.02 -10.51
C GLY A 518 -16.02 5.50 -10.22
N LEU A 519 -15.09 5.03 -9.38
CA LEU A 519 -15.07 3.66 -8.89
C LEU A 519 -15.95 3.55 -7.64
N ARG A 520 -16.42 2.33 -7.36
CA ARG A 520 -17.11 2.02 -6.10
C ARG A 520 -16.16 2.25 -4.92
N VAL A 521 -16.66 2.89 -3.87
CA VAL A 521 -15.93 3.06 -2.61
C VAL A 521 -16.14 1.82 -1.74
N ASP A 522 -15.26 0.84 -1.91
CA ASP A 522 -15.18 -0.40 -1.13
C ASP A 522 -13.80 -0.58 -0.49
N ASP A 523 -13.58 -1.74 0.13
CA ASP A 523 -12.34 -2.05 0.86
C ASP A 523 -11.24 -2.66 -0.02
N ILE A 524 -11.47 -2.82 -1.34
CA ILE A 524 -10.47 -3.38 -2.27
C ILE A 524 -9.36 -2.35 -2.46
N ASP A 525 -8.09 -2.73 -2.29
CA ASP A 525 -6.98 -1.79 -2.47
C ASP A 525 -6.97 -1.16 -3.87
N LEU A 526 -6.58 0.10 -3.99
CA LEU A 526 -6.50 0.81 -5.26
C LEU A 526 -5.05 0.84 -5.74
N MET A 527 -4.77 0.26 -6.90
CA MET A 527 -3.45 0.35 -7.51
C MET A 527 -3.20 1.79 -8.00
N VAL A 528 -1.99 2.28 -7.78
CA VAL A 528 -1.56 3.63 -8.14
C VAL A 528 -0.24 3.56 -8.88
N LEU A 529 -0.15 4.29 -10.00
CA LEU A 529 1.09 4.48 -10.73
C LEU A 529 1.88 5.63 -10.13
N ARG A 530 3.19 5.41 -9.98
CA ARG A 530 4.13 6.35 -9.38
C ARG A 530 5.19 6.76 -10.38
N ASN A 531 5.29 8.06 -10.60
CA ASN A 531 6.27 8.73 -11.46
C ASN A 531 7.17 9.62 -10.60
N VAL A 532 8.27 9.04 -10.12
CA VAL A 532 9.36 9.77 -9.44
C VAL A 532 10.19 10.50 -10.50
N VAL A 533 10.33 11.82 -10.35
CA VAL A 533 11.05 12.65 -11.32
C VAL A 533 12.32 13.20 -10.69
N MET A 534 13.47 12.70 -11.16
CA MET A 534 14.80 13.14 -10.74
C MET A 534 15.70 13.53 -11.92
N SER A 535 15.21 13.39 -13.16
CA SER A 535 16.03 13.70 -14.33
C SER A 535 16.33 15.20 -14.36
N PRO A 536 17.61 15.61 -14.30
CA PRO A 536 18.01 17.00 -14.48
C PRO A 536 18.23 17.33 -15.97
N TRP A 537 18.01 16.35 -16.86
CA TRP A 537 18.23 16.56 -18.29
C TRP A 537 17.09 17.38 -18.91
N PRO A 538 17.40 18.21 -19.93
CA PRO A 538 16.42 19.10 -20.50
C PRO A 538 15.18 18.38 -21.03
N THR A 539 13.98 18.81 -20.60
CA THR A 539 12.68 18.48 -21.21
C THR A 539 12.46 19.13 -22.58
N ALA A 540 13.56 19.59 -23.17
CA ALA A 540 13.65 20.22 -24.47
C ALA A 540 12.92 19.42 -25.53
N GLN A 541 12.38 20.12 -26.53
CA GLN A 541 11.69 19.49 -27.67
C GLN A 541 10.48 18.61 -27.27
N ASN A 542 9.84 18.92 -26.14
CA ASN A 542 8.64 18.23 -25.66
C ASN A 542 8.85 16.72 -25.38
N PHE A 543 10.03 16.33 -24.91
CA PHE A 543 10.32 14.94 -24.56
C PHE A 543 9.34 14.35 -23.54
N VAL A 544 8.87 15.15 -22.57
CA VAL A 544 7.83 14.75 -21.61
C VAL A 544 6.54 14.32 -22.31
N GLY A 545 6.09 15.09 -23.31
CA GLY A 545 4.92 14.75 -24.11
C GLY A 545 5.10 13.47 -24.93
N THR A 546 6.33 13.20 -25.41
CA THR A 546 6.64 11.91 -26.07
C THR A 546 6.48 10.72 -25.12
N LEU A 547 7.01 10.82 -23.89
CA LEU A 547 6.86 9.78 -22.88
C LEU A 547 5.40 9.58 -22.44
N ALA A 548 4.67 10.67 -22.25
CA ALA A 548 3.23 10.63 -21.98
C ALA A 548 2.44 10.01 -23.15
N GLY A 549 2.87 10.25 -24.40
CA GLY A 549 2.33 9.62 -25.60
C GLY A 549 2.55 8.10 -25.65
N ILE A 550 3.74 7.61 -25.26
CA ILE A 550 4.03 6.18 -25.13
C ILE A 550 3.09 5.54 -24.10
N PHE A 551 2.94 6.18 -22.95
CA PHE A 551 2.00 5.74 -21.91
C PHE A 551 0.56 5.66 -22.44
N LYS A 552 0.07 6.74 -23.06
CA LYS A 552 -1.28 6.81 -23.64
C LYS A 552 -1.52 5.68 -24.65
N ARG A 553 -0.60 5.45 -25.57
CA ARG A 553 -0.68 4.36 -26.57
C ARG A 553 -0.81 2.99 -25.89
N ILE A 554 0.01 2.72 -24.87
CA ILE A 554 -0.03 1.44 -24.14
C ILE A 554 -1.38 1.25 -23.43
N VAL A 555 -1.91 2.30 -22.80
CA VAL A 555 -3.23 2.25 -22.16
C VAL A 555 -4.31 1.93 -23.21
N GLU A 556 -4.30 2.60 -24.36
CA GLU A 556 -5.24 2.35 -25.47
C GLU A 556 -5.17 0.91 -26.00
N GLU A 557 -3.99 0.29 -26.04
CA GLU A 557 -3.77 -1.09 -26.45
C GLU A 557 -4.30 -2.14 -25.44
N GLU A 558 -4.33 -1.81 -24.14
CA GLU A 558 -4.73 -2.75 -23.07
C GLU A 558 -6.23 -2.71 -22.71
N ILE A 559 -6.96 -1.63 -23.01
CA ILE A 559 -8.39 -1.45 -22.62
C ILE A 559 -9.34 -2.51 -23.19
N LYS A 560 -9.02 -3.18 -24.31
CA LYS A 560 -10.02 -3.87 -25.16
C LYS A 560 -10.15 -5.39 -25.04
N LYS A 561 -9.78 -6.02 -23.92
CA LYS A 561 -9.61 -7.50 -23.92
C LYS A 561 -10.48 -8.30 -22.93
N ARG A 562 -10.72 -7.77 -21.72
CA ARG A 562 -11.20 -8.60 -20.59
C ARG A 562 -12.69 -8.46 -20.26
N ASN A 563 -13.25 -7.28 -20.49
CA ASN A 563 -14.58 -6.88 -19.99
C ASN A 563 -15.72 -6.96 -21.01
N SER A 564 -15.51 -7.69 -22.12
CA SER A 564 -16.57 -7.86 -23.11
C SER A 564 -17.73 -8.67 -22.52
N THR A 565 -18.96 -8.25 -22.85
CA THR A 565 -20.18 -8.98 -22.49
C THR A 565 -20.81 -9.67 -23.70
N SER A 566 -20.10 -9.71 -24.82
CA SER A 566 -20.56 -10.33 -26.07
C SER A 566 -20.83 -11.83 -25.92
N PRO A 567 -21.79 -12.39 -26.68
CA PRO A 567 -22.06 -13.82 -26.68
C PRO A 567 -20.80 -14.65 -26.94
N THR A 568 -20.59 -15.70 -26.14
CA THR A 568 -19.45 -16.62 -26.25
C THR A 568 -19.89 -18.05 -25.96
N ARG A 569 -19.02 -19.02 -26.25
CA ARG A 569 -19.25 -20.42 -25.94
C ARG A 569 -18.90 -20.69 -24.48
N HIS A 570 -19.76 -21.39 -23.77
CA HIS A 570 -19.57 -21.72 -22.35
C HIS A 570 -19.38 -23.22 -22.18
N HIS A 571 -18.45 -23.61 -21.32
CA HIS A 571 -18.27 -25.00 -20.89
C HIS A 571 -19.09 -25.24 -19.63
N LEU A 572 -19.93 -26.27 -19.66
CA LEU A 572 -20.74 -26.68 -18.51
C LEU A 572 -20.55 -28.17 -18.26
N LEU A 573 -20.53 -28.60 -17.01
CA LEU A 573 -20.67 -30.01 -16.64
C LEU A 573 -22.13 -30.43 -16.86
N LEU A 574 -22.35 -31.61 -17.43
CA LEU A 574 -23.68 -32.20 -17.60
C LEU A 574 -23.84 -33.40 -16.66
N GLN A 575 -24.76 -33.29 -15.70
CA GLN A 575 -24.98 -34.27 -14.63
C GLN A 575 -26.42 -34.79 -14.58
N GLY A 576 -26.62 -35.94 -13.92
CA GLY A 576 -27.91 -36.60 -13.72
C GLY A 576 -28.26 -37.64 -14.79
N LYS A 577 -29.19 -38.55 -14.48
CA LYS A 577 -29.74 -39.53 -15.43
C LYS A 577 -31.23 -39.30 -15.66
N GLN A 578 -31.99 -39.07 -14.59
CA GLN A 578 -33.43 -38.78 -14.69
C GLN A 578 -33.66 -37.32 -15.03
N THR A 579 -33.19 -36.45 -14.12
CA THR A 579 -33.22 -34.99 -14.27
C THR A 579 -31.82 -34.52 -14.62
N LEU A 580 -31.69 -33.69 -15.66
CA LEU A 580 -30.38 -33.23 -16.11
C LEU A 580 -30.10 -31.85 -15.54
N TYR A 581 -28.88 -31.68 -15.03
CA TYR A 581 -28.37 -30.40 -14.54
C TYR A 581 -27.16 -29.98 -15.35
N MET A 582 -27.05 -28.68 -15.63
CA MET A 582 -25.83 -28.08 -16.13
C MET A 582 -25.21 -27.18 -15.07
N ILE A 583 -23.92 -27.38 -14.81
CA ILE A 583 -23.13 -26.56 -13.91
C ILE A 583 -22.07 -25.83 -14.74
N HIS A 584 -22.10 -24.50 -14.73
CA HIS A 584 -21.11 -23.72 -15.47
C HIS A 584 -19.71 -23.88 -14.84
N ILE A 585 -18.69 -23.90 -15.69
CA ILE A 585 -17.28 -23.82 -15.29
C ILE A 585 -16.87 -22.35 -15.49
N PRO A 586 -16.93 -21.50 -14.44
CA PRO A 586 -16.73 -20.08 -14.58
C PRO A 586 -15.25 -19.69 -14.56
N THR A 587 -14.98 -18.41 -14.83
CA THR A 587 -13.69 -17.79 -14.51
C THR A 587 -13.91 -16.44 -13.83
N PHE A 588 -13.04 -16.11 -12.88
CA PHE A 588 -12.96 -14.77 -12.29
C PHE A 588 -12.27 -13.77 -13.21
N MET A 589 -11.66 -14.22 -14.31
CA MET A 589 -10.77 -13.38 -15.12
C MET A 589 -11.41 -12.82 -16.39
N VAL A 590 -12.55 -13.34 -16.86
CA VAL A 590 -13.19 -12.88 -18.11
C VAL A 590 -14.65 -12.54 -17.87
N ALA A 591 -15.08 -11.31 -18.18
CA ALA A 591 -16.37 -10.79 -17.72
C ALA A 591 -17.59 -11.59 -18.18
N ASN A 592 -17.63 -12.06 -19.45
CA ASN A 592 -18.75 -12.87 -19.94
C ASN A 592 -18.78 -14.30 -19.36
N HIS A 593 -17.77 -14.73 -18.61
CA HIS A 593 -17.72 -16.01 -17.90
C HIS A 593 -17.80 -15.88 -16.37
N ARG A 594 -17.97 -14.66 -15.83
CA ARG A 594 -18.08 -14.39 -14.37
C ARG A 594 -19.47 -14.67 -13.81
N GLN A 595 -19.96 -15.88 -14.01
CA GLN A 595 -21.26 -16.31 -13.52
C GLN A 595 -21.17 -17.71 -12.96
N GLN A 596 -21.42 -17.91 -11.66
CA GLN A 596 -21.67 -19.26 -11.16
C GLN A 596 -23.12 -19.62 -11.45
N LEU A 597 -23.34 -20.77 -12.09
CA LEU A 597 -24.64 -21.16 -12.60
C LEU A 597 -24.89 -22.66 -12.41
N ILE A 598 -26.07 -22.97 -11.88
CA ILE A 598 -26.64 -24.31 -11.79
C ILE A 598 -28.07 -24.23 -12.33
N VAL A 599 -28.35 -24.97 -13.40
CA VAL A 599 -29.66 -24.97 -14.07
C VAL A 599 -30.13 -26.39 -14.35
N GLU A 600 -31.43 -26.61 -14.18
CA GLU A 600 -32.10 -27.82 -14.63
C GLU A 600 -32.48 -27.67 -16.11
N VAL A 601 -32.26 -28.72 -16.90
CA VAL A 601 -32.50 -28.69 -18.35
C VAL A 601 -33.17 -29.94 -18.89
N GLU A 602 -33.80 -29.76 -20.05
CA GLU A 602 -34.21 -30.81 -20.96
C GLU A 602 -33.39 -30.75 -22.25
N ILE A 603 -33.05 -31.90 -22.78
CA ILE A 603 -32.45 -32.05 -24.12
C ILE A 603 -33.34 -32.95 -24.96
N ASP A 604 -33.18 -32.89 -26.29
CA ASP A 604 -33.97 -33.74 -27.18
C ASP A 604 -33.77 -35.24 -26.89
N VAL A 605 -34.82 -36.02 -27.16
CA VAL A 605 -34.92 -37.44 -26.77
C VAL A 605 -33.78 -38.29 -27.34
N GLU A 606 -33.37 -38.02 -28.57
CA GLU A 606 -32.29 -38.76 -29.22
C GLU A 606 -30.94 -38.47 -28.55
N SER A 607 -30.67 -37.20 -28.28
CA SER A 607 -29.47 -36.75 -27.57
C SER A 607 -29.42 -37.29 -26.14
N LYS A 608 -30.54 -37.28 -25.41
CA LYS A 608 -30.65 -37.87 -24.07
C LYS A 608 -30.30 -39.36 -24.09
N LYS A 609 -30.81 -40.11 -25.07
CA LYS A 609 -30.50 -41.55 -25.21
C LYS A 609 -29.01 -41.80 -25.44
N LYS A 610 -28.36 -41.00 -26.30
CA LYS A 610 -26.91 -41.10 -26.56
C LYS A 610 -26.08 -40.74 -25.33
N TYR A 611 -26.45 -39.67 -24.64
CA TYR A 611 -25.82 -39.26 -23.38
C TYR A 611 -25.91 -40.36 -22.32
N LEU A 612 -27.10 -40.92 -22.06
CA LEU A 612 -27.29 -41.98 -21.07
C LEU A 612 -26.51 -43.24 -21.42
N SER A 613 -26.57 -43.68 -22.69
CA SER A 613 -25.80 -44.84 -23.17
C SER A 613 -24.30 -44.64 -23.00
N PHE A 614 -23.79 -43.43 -23.24
CA PHE A 614 -22.37 -43.14 -23.06
C PHE A 614 -21.99 -43.14 -21.58
N LYS A 615 -22.81 -42.51 -20.72
CA LYS A 615 -22.58 -42.41 -19.28
C LYS A 615 -22.55 -43.79 -18.60
N GLU A 616 -23.44 -44.70 -19.00
CA GLU A 616 -23.44 -46.09 -18.50
C GLU A 616 -22.18 -46.87 -18.91
N GLN A 617 -21.68 -46.64 -20.13
CA GLN A 617 -20.48 -47.33 -20.65
C GLN A 617 -19.17 -46.74 -20.10
N ASN A 618 -19.18 -45.47 -19.67
CA ASN A 618 -18.00 -44.70 -19.29
C ASN A 618 -18.22 -44.02 -17.94
N ALA A 619 -18.46 -44.84 -16.91
CA ALA A 619 -18.82 -44.41 -15.55
C ALA A 619 -17.74 -43.58 -14.80
N SER A 620 -16.61 -43.26 -15.42
CA SER A 620 -15.57 -42.40 -14.84
C SER A 620 -15.22 -41.17 -15.70
N GLU A 621 -15.80 -41.04 -16.89
CA GLU A 621 -15.51 -39.89 -17.75
C GLU A 621 -16.42 -38.70 -17.41
N GLN A 622 -15.82 -37.50 -17.36
CA GLN A 622 -16.57 -36.27 -17.24
C GLN A 622 -17.22 -35.89 -18.56
N ILE A 623 -18.49 -35.52 -18.51
CA ILE A 623 -19.29 -35.14 -19.66
C ILE A 623 -19.58 -33.66 -19.58
N TYR A 624 -19.24 -32.95 -20.65
CA TYR A 624 -19.42 -31.52 -20.78
C TYR A 624 -20.46 -31.20 -21.84
N LEU A 625 -21.12 -30.08 -21.64
CA LEU A 625 -21.94 -29.40 -22.61
C LEU A 625 -21.24 -28.10 -23.01
N LEU A 626 -20.97 -27.94 -24.30
CA LEU A 626 -20.36 -26.73 -24.84
C LEU A 626 -21.40 -26.00 -25.70
N THR A 627 -21.74 -24.78 -25.29
CA THR A 627 -22.80 -24.02 -25.94
C THR A 627 -22.35 -23.49 -27.31
N HIS A 628 -23.31 -23.24 -28.20
CA HIS A 628 -23.14 -22.21 -29.21
C HIS A 628 -23.06 -20.83 -28.53
N PRO A 629 -22.53 -19.78 -29.19
CA PRO A 629 -22.36 -18.48 -28.54
C PRO A 629 -23.66 -17.94 -27.92
N ILE A 630 -23.65 -17.76 -26.59
CA ILE A 630 -24.76 -17.19 -25.81
C ILE A 630 -24.23 -16.17 -24.80
N GLN A 631 -25.12 -15.31 -24.29
CA GLN A 631 -24.78 -14.27 -23.31
C GLN A 631 -25.35 -14.62 -21.93
N LEU A 632 -24.46 -14.93 -20.98
CA LEU A 632 -24.87 -15.17 -19.60
C LEU A 632 -24.92 -13.85 -18.79
N PRO A 633 -25.86 -13.71 -17.82
CA PRO A 633 -27.00 -14.60 -17.54
C PRO A 633 -28.26 -14.28 -18.36
N LYS A 634 -28.22 -13.31 -19.30
CA LYS A 634 -29.41 -12.82 -20.04
C LYS A 634 -30.19 -13.91 -20.78
N THR A 635 -29.53 -14.99 -21.21
CA THR A 635 -30.14 -16.10 -21.95
C THR A 635 -30.73 -17.21 -21.05
N LEU A 636 -30.86 -17.03 -19.72
CA LEU A 636 -31.14 -18.13 -18.78
C LEU A 636 -32.48 -18.00 -18.04
N SER A 637 -33.59 -17.88 -18.77
CA SER A 637 -34.93 -17.94 -18.18
C SER A 637 -35.62 -19.27 -18.48
N PRO A 638 -36.49 -19.81 -17.59
CA PRO A 638 -37.26 -21.01 -17.87
C PRO A 638 -37.96 -20.95 -19.23
N GLY A 639 -37.87 -22.03 -20.01
CA GLY A 639 -38.36 -22.12 -21.38
C GLY A 639 -37.38 -21.63 -22.47
N THR A 640 -36.27 -20.99 -22.11
CA THR A 640 -35.26 -20.55 -23.11
C THR A 640 -34.59 -21.76 -23.75
N LYS A 641 -34.40 -21.70 -25.07
CA LYS A 641 -33.76 -22.76 -25.86
C LYS A 641 -32.47 -22.28 -26.49
N PHE A 642 -31.45 -23.13 -26.52
CA PHE A 642 -30.21 -22.86 -27.23
C PHE A 642 -29.57 -24.15 -27.76
N SER A 643 -28.68 -23.99 -28.74
CA SER A 643 -27.94 -25.12 -29.34
C SER A 643 -26.65 -25.38 -28.59
N ALA A 644 -26.31 -26.66 -28.41
CA ALA A 644 -25.07 -27.08 -27.78
C ALA A 644 -24.54 -28.39 -28.38
N GLU A 645 -23.31 -28.73 -28.02
CA GLU A 645 -22.69 -30.02 -28.25
C GLU A 645 -22.38 -30.71 -26.91
N ILE A 646 -22.56 -32.04 -26.85
CA ILE A 646 -22.23 -32.87 -25.69
C ILE A 646 -20.94 -33.62 -26.01
N LYS A 647 -19.93 -33.51 -25.15
CA LYS A 647 -18.58 -34.05 -25.38
C LYS A 647 -17.90 -34.47 -24.08
N THR A 648 -16.82 -35.23 -24.20
CA THR A 648 -15.81 -35.40 -23.15
C THR A 648 -14.53 -34.66 -23.56
N ASP A 649 -13.47 -34.77 -22.76
CA ASP A 649 -12.15 -34.28 -23.14
C ASP A 649 -11.57 -35.03 -24.36
N LYS A 650 -12.09 -36.22 -24.66
CA LYS A 650 -11.54 -37.11 -25.71
C LYS A 650 -12.41 -37.19 -26.97
N ALA A 651 -13.73 -37.01 -26.87
CA ALA A 651 -14.64 -37.23 -27.99
C ALA A 651 -15.91 -36.37 -27.94
N ILE A 652 -16.52 -36.13 -29.10
CA ILE A 652 -17.87 -35.56 -29.21
C ILE A 652 -18.88 -36.71 -29.15
N ILE A 653 -19.82 -36.66 -28.20
CA ILE A 653 -20.88 -37.66 -28.01
C ILE A 653 -22.09 -37.30 -28.86
N VAL A 654 -22.50 -36.03 -28.79
CA VAL A 654 -23.62 -35.47 -29.55
C VAL A 654 -23.18 -34.13 -30.16
N PRO A 655 -23.05 -34.03 -31.49
CA PRO A 655 -22.56 -32.81 -32.14
C PRO A 655 -23.57 -31.66 -32.11
N HIS A 656 -24.86 -31.97 -32.07
CA HIS A 656 -25.94 -30.99 -32.04
C HIS A 656 -27.07 -31.48 -31.15
N THR A 657 -27.42 -30.69 -30.14
CA THR A 657 -28.62 -30.89 -29.31
C THR A 657 -29.28 -29.54 -29.03
N THR A 658 -30.60 -29.55 -28.87
CA THR A 658 -31.34 -28.38 -28.38
C THR A 658 -31.56 -28.53 -26.89
N VAL A 659 -31.01 -27.60 -26.12
CA VAL A 659 -31.17 -27.52 -24.66
C VAL A 659 -32.32 -26.58 -24.36
N THR A 660 -33.26 -26.99 -23.51
CA THR A 660 -34.33 -26.15 -22.95
C THR A 660 -34.10 -26.00 -21.46
N ILE A 661 -34.09 -24.76 -20.96
CA ILE A 661 -33.94 -24.51 -19.52
C ILE A 661 -35.28 -24.76 -18.83
N SER A 662 -35.29 -25.69 -17.88
CA SER A 662 -36.48 -26.00 -17.08
C SER A 662 -36.56 -25.09 -15.86
N GLN A 663 -35.45 -24.95 -15.12
CA GLN A 663 -35.39 -24.16 -13.90
C GLN A 663 -33.99 -23.59 -13.66
N VAL A 664 -33.92 -22.41 -13.06
CA VAL A 664 -32.67 -21.86 -12.50
C VAL A 664 -32.57 -22.26 -11.05
N VAL A 665 -31.59 -23.11 -10.71
CA VAL A 665 -31.33 -23.52 -9.32
C VAL A 665 -30.50 -22.43 -8.63
N LYS A 666 -29.38 -22.05 -9.24
CA LYS A 666 -28.53 -20.93 -8.78
C LYS A 666 -27.98 -20.16 -9.96
N SER A 667 -27.94 -18.84 -9.82
CA SER A 667 -27.32 -17.90 -10.75
C SER A 667 -26.73 -16.78 -9.90
N ARG A 668 -25.40 -16.74 -9.80
CA ARG A 668 -24.64 -15.79 -8.97
C ARG A 668 -23.59 -15.07 -9.82
N PRO A 669 -23.60 -13.73 -9.87
CA PRO A 669 -22.51 -13.00 -10.51
C PRO A 669 -21.23 -13.12 -9.67
N LEU A 670 -20.09 -13.23 -10.34
CA LEU A 670 -18.77 -13.36 -9.72
C LEU A 670 -17.92 -12.09 -9.83
N ASN A 671 -18.51 -10.95 -10.17
CA ASN A 671 -17.81 -9.65 -10.11
C ASN A 671 -17.41 -9.32 -8.67
N SER A 672 -16.33 -8.54 -8.50
CA SER A 672 -15.79 -8.17 -7.19
C SER A 672 -16.85 -7.59 -6.24
N ALA A 673 -17.82 -6.86 -6.81
CA ALA A 673 -18.94 -6.23 -6.10
C ALA A 673 -19.79 -7.19 -5.27
N PHE A 674 -19.82 -8.46 -5.67
CA PHE A 674 -20.72 -9.47 -5.13
C PHE A 674 -19.99 -10.57 -4.37
N ARG A 675 -18.66 -10.44 -4.22
CA ARG A 675 -17.81 -11.37 -3.48
C ARG A 675 -17.74 -10.99 -2.02
N ASP A 676 -17.59 -11.99 -1.16
CA ASP A 676 -17.31 -11.79 0.26
C ASP A 676 -15.90 -11.22 0.45
N SER A 677 -15.69 -10.49 1.54
CA SER A 677 -14.37 -9.92 1.87
C SER A 677 -13.41 -10.94 2.48
N ASN A 678 -13.91 -12.09 2.93
CA ASN A 678 -13.13 -13.15 3.56
C ASN A 678 -13.70 -14.51 3.17
N TYR A 679 -12.84 -15.53 3.08
CA TYR A 679 -13.30 -16.91 2.95
C TYR A 679 -14.02 -17.39 4.22
N PRO A 680 -14.93 -18.37 4.12
CA PRO A 680 -15.50 -19.05 5.28
C PRO A 680 -14.42 -19.64 6.19
N LYS A 681 -14.43 -19.24 7.47
CA LYS A 681 -13.40 -19.63 8.47
C LYS A 681 -13.63 -20.99 9.10
N THR A 682 -14.90 -21.39 9.22
CA THR A 682 -15.32 -22.53 10.05
C THR A 682 -15.88 -23.70 9.25
N PHE A 683 -16.12 -23.54 7.96
CA PHE A 683 -16.68 -24.56 7.07
C PHE A 683 -16.26 -24.33 5.63
N THR A 684 -16.64 -25.24 4.74
CA THR A 684 -16.65 -25.04 3.28
C THR A 684 -18.06 -25.23 2.75
N SER A 685 -18.51 -24.30 1.92
CA SER A 685 -19.92 -24.17 1.55
C SER A 685 -20.24 -24.63 0.14
N PHE A 686 -21.31 -25.40 0.00
CA PHE A 686 -21.78 -25.98 -1.26
C PHE A 686 -23.26 -25.67 -1.47
N TYR A 687 -23.66 -25.53 -2.73
CA TYR A 687 -25.05 -25.68 -3.13
C TYR A 687 -25.36 -27.17 -3.26
N LEU A 688 -26.45 -27.61 -2.62
CA LEU A 688 -26.97 -28.98 -2.72
C LEU A 688 -28.22 -28.96 -3.60
N PHE A 689 -28.31 -29.82 -4.61
CA PHE A 689 -29.43 -29.83 -5.57
C PHE A 689 -29.68 -31.24 -6.13
N GLY A 690 -30.79 -31.41 -6.85
CA GLY A 690 -31.18 -32.70 -7.42
C GLY A 690 -32.53 -33.19 -6.88
N ASN A 691 -32.67 -34.50 -6.75
CA ASN A 691 -33.83 -35.17 -6.17
C ASN A 691 -33.38 -36.26 -5.19
N LYS A 692 -34.31 -36.90 -4.47
CA LYS A 692 -34.00 -37.92 -3.45
C LYS A 692 -33.19 -39.12 -3.97
N GLU A 693 -33.19 -39.37 -5.28
CA GLU A 693 -32.49 -40.49 -5.92
C GLU A 693 -31.13 -40.05 -6.49
N GLU A 694 -31.01 -38.79 -6.92
CA GLU A 694 -29.82 -38.21 -7.54
C GLU A 694 -29.50 -36.85 -6.89
N VAL A 695 -28.63 -36.86 -5.87
CA VAL A 695 -28.23 -35.65 -5.14
C VAL A 695 -26.84 -35.20 -5.59
N ASN A 696 -26.69 -33.90 -5.85
CA ASN A 696 -25.46 -33.30 -6.39
C ASN A 696 -25.04 -32.09 -5.55
N ILE A 697 -23.75 -31.75 -5.61
CA ILE A 697 -23.20 -30.56 -4.95
C ILE A 697 -22.28 -29.76 -5.88
N ASP A 698 -22.26 -28.44 -5.69
CA ASP A 698 -21.30 -27.52 -6.34
C ASP A 698 -20.81 -26.47 -5.33
N HIS A 699 -19.50 -26.25 -5.29
CA HIS A 699 -18.84 -25.36 -4.33
C HIS A 699 -19.27 -23.90 -4.51
N MET A 700 -19.64 -23.20 -3.44
CA MET A 700 -19.99 -21.77 -3.51
C MET A 700 -18.74 -20.92 -3.75
N LEU A 701 -18.71 -20.16 -4.85
CA LEU A 701 -17.56 -19.35 -5.22
C LEU A 701 -17.69 -17.93 -4.64
N LEU A 702 -17.33 -17.77 -3.37
CA LEU A 702 -17.61 -16.56 -2.58
C LEU A 702 -16.55 -15.47 -2.70
N LEU A 703 -15.28 -15.83 -2.90
CA LEU A 703 -14.15 -14.92 -3.01
C LEU A 703 -13.16 -15.46 -4.04
N ALA A 704 -12.33 -14.59 -4.64
CA ALA A 704 -11.32 -14.96 -5.63
C ALA A 704 -9.89 -14.69 -5.11
N PRO A 705 -8.87 -15.49 -5.48
CA PRO A 705 -8.95 -16.72 -6.28
C PRO A 705 -9.76 -17.83 -5.58
N ASN A 706 -10.21 -18.85 -6.30
CA ASN A 706 -10.92 -19.96 -5.66
C ASN A 706 -10.70 -21.30 -6.39
N SER A 707 -11.45 -22.32 -6.04
CA SER A 707 -11.46 -23.61 -6.72
C SER A 707 -12.89 -24.12 -6.84
N GLN A 708 -13.26 -24.71 -7.97
CA GLN A 708 -14.53 -25.38 -8.13
C GLN A 708 -14.41 -26.84 -7.71
N PHE A 709 -15.29 -27.25 -6.80
CA PHE A 709 -15.46 -28.63 -6.39
C PHE A 709 -16.91 -29.02 -6.68
N THR A 710 -17.12 -29.97 -7.58
CA THR A 710 -18.46 -30.44 -7.95
C THR A 710 -18.51 -31.96 -7.83
N ALA A 711 -19.58 -32.52 -7.28
CA ALA A 711 -19.77 -33.96 -7.19
C ALA A 711 -21.21 -34.37 -7.51
N GLU A 712 -21.34 -35.47 -8.25
CA GLU A 712 -22.61 -36.10 -8.58
C GLU A 712 -22.85 -37.33 -7.69
N ASP A 713 -24.11 -37.67 -7.46
CA ASP A 713 -24.55 -38.88 -6.74
C ASP A 713 -23.94 -38.99 -5.33
N VAL A 714 -23.99 -37.88 -4.58
CA VAL A 714 -23.54 -37.85 -3.19
C VAL A 714 -24.55 -38.56 -2.29
N LYS A 715 -24.05 -39.41 -1.38
CA LYS A 715 -24.88 -40.15 -0.43
C LYS A 715 -25.00 -39.39 0.87
N LEU A 716 -26.23 -39.06 1.27
CA LEU A 716 -26.53 -38.32 2.49
C LEU A 716 -27.05 -39.26 3.59
N ASP A 717 -26.35 -39.27 4.71
CA ASP A 717 -26.67 -40.00 5.95
C ASP A 717 -26.97 -38.96 7.04
N LEU A 718 -28.18 -38.40 6.99
CA LEU A 718 -28.63 -37.27 7.80
C LEU A 718 -29.60 -37.72 8.90
N ASN A 719 -29.70 -36.93 9.96
CA ASN A 719 -30.66 -37.13 11.06
C ASN A 719 -32.13 -37.14 10.60
N ARG A 720 -32.44 -36.55 9.45
CA ARG A 720 -33.69 -36.74 8.70
C ARG A 720 -33.44 -36.71 7.20
N PRO A 721 -34.25 -37.40 6.39
CA PRO A 721 -34.20 -37.25 4.93
C PRO A 721 -34.65 -35.83 4.52
N LEU A 722 -34.07 -35.35 3.42
CA LEU A 722 -34.52 -34.14 2.73
C LEU A 722 -35.63 -34.50 1.74
N THR A 723 -36.61 -33.62 1.60
CA THR A 723 -37.70 -33.76 0.62
C THR A 723 -37.24 -33.31 -0.78
N ASP A 724 -37.88 -33.82 -1.84
CA ASP A 724 -37.61 -33.37 -3.22
C ASP A 724 -37.82 -31.84 -3.37
N GLN A 725 -38.85 -31.29 -2.71
CA GLN A 725 -39.10 -29.85 -2.72
C GLN A 725 -37.98 -29.04 -2.05
N GLU A 726 -37.37 -29.57 -0.97
CA GLU A 726 -36.20 -28.95 -0.35
C GLU A 726 -35.01 -28.98 -1.31
N LEU A 727 -34.71 -30.11 -1.94
CA LEU A 727 -33.59 -30.25 -2.89
C LEU A 727 -33.73 -29.37 -4.14
N VAL A 728 -34.95 -29.26 -4.69
CA VAL A 728 -35.27 -28.38 -5.83
C VAL A 728 -35.01 -26.89 -5.51
N ASN A 729 -35.13 -26.49 -4.25
CA ASN A 729 -34.85 -25.10 -3.82
C ASN A 729 -33.35 -24.80 -3.68
N GLY A 730 -32.48 -25.81 -3.78
CA GLY A 730 -31.04 -25.66 -3.72
C GLY A 730 -30.50 -25.24 -2.35
N PRO A 731 -30.68 -26.04 -1.27
CA PRO A 731 -30.20 -25.69 0.07
C PRO A 731 -28.68 -25.57 0.13
N LEU A 732 -28.18 -24.99 1.22
CA LEU A 732 -26.75 -24.81 1.46
C LEU A 732 -26.24 -25.99 2.29
N LEU A 733 -25.16 -26.63 1.84
CA LEU A 733 -24.47 -27.70 2.55
C LEU A 733 -23.12 -27.18 3.05
N TYR A 734 -22.88 -27.29 4.35
CA TYR A 734 -21.62 -26.88 4.98
C TYR A 734 -20.86 -28.09 5.48
N VAL A 735 -19.71 -28.33 4.85
CA VAL A 735 -18.73 -29.32 5.30
C VAL A 735 -18.05 -28.81 6.57
N GLN A 736 -18.10 -29.59 7.65
CA GLN A 736 -17.55 -29.21 8.96
C GLN A 736 -16.09 -29.64 9.13
N ASP A 737 -15.69 -30.73 8.48
CA ASP A 737 -14.35 -31.33 8.63
C ASP A 737 -13.25 -30.57 7.89
N PHE A 738 -13.63 -29.63 7.04
CA PHE A 738 -12.71 -28.89 6.17
C PHE A 738 -13.01 -27.40 6.23
N ARG A 739 -11.95 -26.59 6.28
CA ARG A 739 -12.01 -25.13 6.38
C ARG A 739 -11.42 -24.53 5.12
N GLU A 740 -12.18 -23.68 4.47
CA GLU A 740 -11.80 -23.09 3.19
C GLU A 740 -10.66 -22.09 3.34
N GLU A 741 -10.78 -21.11 4.24
CA GLU A 741 -9.81 -20.04 4.47
C GLU A 741 -8.33 -20.51 4.56
N PRO A 742 -7.95 -21.49 5.40
CA PRO A 742 -6.55 -21.93 5.50
C PRO A 742 -6.04 -22.73 4.29
N SER A 743 -6.91 -23.07 3.34
CA SER A 743 -6.57 -23.87 2.15
C SER A 743 -6.40 -23.03 0.89
N GLN A 744 -6.66 -21.71 0.98
CA GLN A 744 -6.57 -20.79 -0.13
C GLN A 744 -5.19 -20.10 -0.19
N PRO A 745 -4.63 -19.85 -1.39
CA PRO A 745 -5.05 -20.44 -2.67
C PRO A 745 -4.71 -21.93 -2.74
N PHE A 746 -5.56 -22.73 -3.39
CA PHE A 746 -5.32 -24.17 -3.55
C PHE A 746 -4.13 -24.46 -4.50
N PRO A 747 -3.40 -25.57 -4.28
CA PRO A 747 -2.43 -26.10 -5.24
C PRO A 747 -3.05 -26.50 -6.59
N SER A 748 -2.20 -26.77 -7.59
CA SER A 748 -2.63 -27.23 -8.92
C SER A 748 -3.47 -28.51 -8.86
N ASN A 749 -4.26 -28.76 -9.92
CA ASN A 749 -5.06 -29.98 -10.00
C ASN A 749 -4.19 -31.25 -9.91
N ALA A 750 -3.01 -31.23 -10.53
CA ALA A 750 -2.08 -32.35 -10.51
C ALA A 750 -1.58 -32.66 -9.08
N ASP A 751 -1.22 -31.63 -8.32
CA ASP A 751 -0.75 -31.77 -6.94
C ASP A 751 -1.85 -32.29 -6.01
N LEU A 752 -3.08 -31.80 -6.17
CA LEU A 752 -4.23 -32.26 -5.40
C LEU A 752 -4.58 -33.72 -5.73
N GLN A 753 -4.50 -34.12 -6.99
CA GLN A 753 -4.72 -35.51 -7.39
C GLN A 753 -3.65 -36.44 -6.80
N ALA A 754 -2.38 -36.03 -6.84
CA ALA A 754 -1.26 -36.78 -6.26
C ALA A 754 -1.32 -36.88 -4.73
N SER A 755 -1.93 -35.90 -4.05
CA SER A 755 -2.05 -35.87 -2.60
C SER A 755 -2.90 -37.02 -2.04
N LYS A 756 -2.34 -37.80 -1.11
CA LYS A 756 -3.07 -38.87 -0.40
C LYS A 756 -4.10 -38.34 0.60
N THR A 757 -3.97 -37.10 1.03
CA THR A 757 -4.80 -36.48 2.06
C THR A 757 -5.87 -35.55 1.49
N PHE A 758 -5.85 -35.29 0.19
CA PHE A 758 -6.88 -34.46 -0.44
C PHE A 758 -8.28 -35.02 -0.15
N TRP A 759 -9.15 -34.12 0.32
CA TRP A 759 -10.41 -34.45 0.97
C TRP A 759 -11.54 -34.66 -0.04
N PHE A 760 -11.49 -33.98 -1.19
CA PHE A 760 -12.53 -34.04 -2.22
C PHE A 760 -12.24 -35.16 -3.24
N LYS A 761 -12.34 -36.42 -2.79
CA LYS A 761 -12.11 -37.64 -3.60
C LYS A 761 -13.30 -38.60 -3.50
N PRO A 762 -13.55 -39.44 -4.53
CA PRO A 762 -14.60 -40.45 -4.49
C PRO A 762 -14.58 -41.30 -3.22
N GLY A 763 -15.77 -41.57 -2.67
CA GLY A 763 -15.96 -42.39 -1.47
C GLY A 763 -15.58 -41.72 -0.14
N ARG A 764 -15.10 -40.48 -0.14
CA ARG A 764 -14.79 -39.75 1.10
C ARG A 764 -16.06 -39.40 1.85
N LYS A 765 -16.12 -39.79 3.14
CA LYS A 765 -17.20 -39.46 4.08
C LYS A 765 -16.81 -38.26 4.94
N MET A 766 -17.67 -37.27 5.04
CA MET A 766 -17.45 -36.01 5.76
C MET A 766 -18.69 -35.59 6.55
N ALA A 767 -18.49 -34.96 7.70
CA ALA A 767 -19.54 -34.35 8.49
C ALA A 767 -20.08 -33.09 7.80
N VAL A 768 -21.41 -33.00 7.73
CA VAL A 768 -22.11 -31.90 7.05
C VAL A 768 -23.30 -31.41 7.85
N LYS A 769 -23.63 -30.14 7.62
CA LYS A 769 -24.90 -29.54 8.01
C LYS A 769 -25.59 -28.95 6.79
N VAL A 770 -26.91 -29.06 6.73
CA VAL A 770 -27.72 -28.57 5.62
C VAL A 770 -28.62 -27.45 6.15
N TYR A 771 -28.58 -26.30 5.48
CA TYR A 771 -29.36 -25.12 5.80
C TYR A 771 -30.26 -24.73 4.64
N ARG A 772 -31.41 -24.12 4.94
CA ARG A 772 -32.25 -23.47 3.94
C ARG A 772 -31.47 -22.30 3.33
N ASP A 773 -31.43 -22.23 1.99
CA ASP A 773 -31.01 -20.99 1.34
C ASP A 773 -32.13 -19.96 1.48
N THR A 774 -31.86 -18.89 2.20
CA THR A 774 -32.81 -17.79 2.43
C THR A 774 -32.84 -16.80 1.26
N PHE A 775 -31.97 -16.97 0.27
CA PHE A 775 -31.84 -16.08 -0.88
C PHE A 775 -32.50 -16.68 -2.13
N PRO A 776 -33.06 -15.84 -3.02
CA PRO A 776 -33.62 -16.33 -4.28
C PRO A 776 -32.53 -16.94 -5.19
N ALA A 777 -32.95 -17.76 -6.14
CA ALA A 777 -32.08 -18.42 -7.11
C ALA A 777 -31.22 -17.45 -7.95
N THR A 778 -31.55 -16.15 -8.01
CA THR A 778 -30.81 -15.11 -8.75
C THR A 778 -30.19 -14.02 -7.84
N ALA A 779 -30.12 -14.25 -6.52
CA ALA A 779 -29.49 -13.32 -5.60
C ALA A 779 -28.03 -13.02 -5.97
N SER A 780 -27.56 -11.82 -5.62
CA SER A 780 -26.14 -11.45 -5.69
C SER A 780 -25.58 -11.38 -4.27
N GLY A 781 -24.32 -11.74 -4.08
CA GLY A 781 -23.65 -11.51 -2.81
C GLY A 781 -23.31 -10.01 -2.59
N PRO A 782 -22.52 -9.68 -1.58
CA PRO A 782 -21.92 -10.57 -0.58
C PRO A 782 -22.93 -11.11 0.44
N GLY A 783 -22.49 -12.02 1.30
CA GLY A 783 -23.22 -12.51 2.47
C GLY A 783 -24.18 -13.67 2.20
N LEU A 784 -23.99 -14.40 1.10
CA LEU A 784 -24.85 -15.52 0.69
C LEU A 784 -24.83 -16.70 1.68
N THR A 785 -23.83 -16.76 2.55
CA THR A 785 -23.72 -17.80 3.59
C THR A 785 -24.41 -17.43 4.90
N LYS A 786 -24.74 -16.16 5.16
CA LYS A 786 -25.18 -15.66 6.49
C LYS A 786 -26.43 -16.33 7.06
N GLY A 787 -27.23 -17.02 6.24
CA GLY A 787 -28.40 -17.77 6.69
C GLY A 787 -28.11 -18.78 7.81
N TYR A 788 -26.87 -19.28 7.92
CA TYR A 788 -26.44 -20.21 8.98
C TYR A 788 -26.48 -19.64 10.39
N GLU A 789 -26.44 -18.31 10.54
CA GLU A 789 -26.43 -17.63 11.84
C GLU A 789 -27.77 -17.79 12.57
N ASN A 790 -28.87 -18.06 11.84
CA ASN A 790 -30.15 -18.41 12.42
C ASN A 790 -30.31 -19.95 12.51
N PRO A 791 -30.35 -20.54 13.72
CA PRO A 791 -30.53 -21.98 13.91
C PRO A 791 -31.83 -22.52 13.29
N GLU A 792 -32.87 -21.71 13.13
CA GLU A 792 -34.14 -22.12 12.51
C GLU A 792 -33.99 -22.48 11.02
N ASN A 793 -32.91 -22.04 10.39
CA ASN A 793 -32.61 -22.38 9.00
C ASN A 793 -31.93 -23.75 8.87
N GLU A 794 -31.46 -24.37 9.96
CA GLU A 794 -30.85 -25.71 9.91
C GLU A 794 -31.94 -26.75 9.56
N LEU A 795 -31.78 -27.39 8.40
CA LEU A 795 -32.70 -28.41 7.93
C LEU A 795 -32.34 -29.78 8.50
N ALA A 796 -31.06 -30.15 8.45
CA ALA A 796 -30.57 -31.47 8.85
C ALA A 796 -29.06 -31.45 9.10
N SER A 797 -28.55 -32.47 9.80
CA SER A 797 -27.12 -32.65 10.05
C SER A 797 -26.76 -34.14 10.00
N GLY A 798 -25.52 -34.46 9.60
CA GLY A 798 -25.04 -35.84 9.54
C GLY A 798 -23.79 -35.96 8.70
N TYR A 799 -23.77 -36.93 7.80
CA TYR A 799 -22.63 -37.18 6.93
C TYR A 799 -23.00 -37.19 5.45
N MET A 800 -22.05 -36.79 4.62
CA MET A 800 -22.09 -36.92 3.17
C MET A 800 -20.95 -37.83 2.72
N THR A 801 -21.21 -38.73 1.78
CA THR A 801 -20.18 -39.52 1.08
C THR A 801 -20.15 -39.12 -0.39
N LEU A 802 -18.98 -38.73 -0.89
CA LEU A 802 -18.83 -38.35 -2.30
C LEU A 802 -19.02 -39.56 -3.23
N GLY A 803 -19.76 -39.37 -4.32
CA GLY A 803 -19.93 -40.36 -5.38
C GLY A 803 -18.67 -40.57 -6.22
N ASP A 804 -18.78 -41.37 -7.28
CA ASP A 804 -17.64 -41.72 -8.14
C ASP A 804 -17.23 -40.57 -9.08
N HIS A 805 -18.17 -39.66 -9.39
CA HIS A 805 -17.96 -38.53 -10.29
C HIS A 805 -17.67 -37.24 -9.53
N VAL A 806 -16.39 -36.91 -9.42
CA VAL A 806 -15.88 -35.70 -8.78
C VAL A 806 -15.14 -34.85 -9.81
N PHE A 807 -15.48 -33.56 -9.88
CA PHE A 807 -14.81 -32.54 -10.68
C PHE A 807 -14.09 -31.55 -9.77
N VAL A 808 -12.85 -31.24 -10.13
CA VAL A 808 -11.98 -30.29 -9.42
C VAL A 808 -11.35 -29.37 -10.45
N ASP A 809 -11.50 -28.07 -10.27
CA ASP A 809 -10.79 -27.04 -11.03
C ASP A 809 -10.22 -25.98 -10.10
N THR A 810 -8.89 -25.95 -10.00
CA THR A 810 -8.14 -24.95 -9.23
C THR A 810 -7.44 -23.93 -10.13
N GLU A 811 -7.43 -24.16 -11.44
CA GLU A 811 -6.55 -23.47 -12.38
C GLU A 811 -7.34 -22.61 -13.36
N HIS A 812 -8.31 -23.18 -14.08
CA HIS A 812 -8.99 -22.50 -15.18
C HIS A 812 -9.75 -21.27 -14.70
N MET A 813 -10.44 -21.36 -13.56
CA MET A 813 -11.17 -20.22 -13.02
C MET A 813 -10.31 -19.03 -12.57
N ASN A 814 -9.04 -19.29 -12.24
CA ASN A 814 -8.08 -18.27 -11.80
C ASN A 814 -7.14 -17.83 -12.91
N LEU A 815 -7.15 -18.53 -14.05
CA LEU A 815 -6.23 -18.30 -15.16
C LEU A 815 -6.50 -16.95 -15.79
N ASP A 816 -5.47 -16.10 -15.83
CA ASP A 816 -5.46 -14.91 -16.65
C ASP A 816 -5.13 -15.28 -18.11
N PRO A 817 -6.11 -15.25 -19.04
CA PRO A 817 -5.86 -15.65 -20.43
C PRO A 817 -4.96 -14.66 -21.18
N PHE A 818 -4.68 -13.47 -20.61
CA PHE A 818 -3.83 -12.45 -21.23
C PHE A 818 -2.45 -12.36 -20.57
N LYS A 819 -2.18 -13.11 -19.50
CA LYS A 819 -0.86 -13.15 -18.86
C LYS A 819 0.18 -13.68 -19.85
N LYS A 820 1.32 -12.99 -19.95
CA LYS A 820 2.44 -13.47 -20.77
C LYS A 820 3.05 -14.72 -20.12
N PRO A 821 3.39 -15.78 -20.88
CA PRO A 821 4.12 -16.92 -20.33
C PRO A 821 5.50 -16.48 -19.81
N GLU A 822 5.84 -16.88 -18.59
CA GLU A 822 7.16 -16.64 -18.00
C GLU A 822 8.16 -17.66 -18.57
N ARG A 823 9.29 -17.20 -19.15
CA ARG A 823 10.31 -18.09 -19.72
C ARG A 823 11.22 -18.68 -18.64
N VAL A 824 11.39 -18.05 -17.48
CA VAL A 824 12.15 -18.61 -16.35
C VAL A 824 11.68 -20.02 -15.96
N VAL A 825 10.37 -20.30 -16.03
CA VAL A 825 9.82 -21.65 -15.81
C VAL A 825 10.40 -22.65 -16.82
N GLN A 826 10.61 -22.25 -18.06
CA GLN A 826 11.20 -23.10 -19.10
C GLN A 826 12.66 -23.42 -18.79
N TRP A 827 13.44 -22.47 -18.28
CA TRP A 827 14.83 -22.72 -17.87
C TRP A 827 14.89 -23.64 -16.66
N GLN A 828 14.00 -23.47 -15.67
CA GLN A 828 13.92 -24.37 -14.51
C GLN A 828 13.48 -25.78 -14.92
N GLU A 829 12.49 -25.91 -15.80
CA GLU A 829 12.08 -27.18 -16.37
C GLU A 829 13.19 -27.83 -17.19
N GLU A 830 13.94 -27.06 -17.98
CA GLU A 830 15.08 -27.54 -18.74
C GLU A 830 16.23 -27.97 -17.82
N PHE A 831 16.54 -27.20 -16.77
CA PHE A 831 17.50 -27.58 -15.74
C PHE A 831 17.06 -28.83 -14.97
N ASN A 832 15.77 -28.96 -14.66
CA ASN A 832 15.21 -30.14 -14.02
C ASN A 832 15.31 -31.36 -14.94
N LYS A 833 14.96 -31.22 -16.23
CA LYS A 833 15.13 -32.27 -17.25
C LYS A 833 16.60 -32.67 -17.43
N ILE A 834 17.52 -31.71 -17.44
CA ILE A 834 18.96 -31.98 -17.44
C ILE A 834 19.34 -32.74 -16.16
N GLY A 835 18.89 -32.29 -14.99
CA GLY A 835 19.14 -32.94 -13.70
C GLY A 835 18.60 -34.37 -13.62
N GLU A 836 17.40 -34.63 -14.14
CA GLU A 836 16.80 -35.96 -14.26
C GLU A 836 17.58 -36.84 -15.23
N SER A 837 17.99 -36.29 -16.38
CA SER A 837 18.83 -37.02 -17.34
C SER A 837 20.18 -37.42 -16.72
N MET A 838 20.77 -36.57 -15.87
CA MET A 838 22.01 -36.89 -15.17
C MET A 838 21.83 -37.95 -14.07
N ARG A 839 20.65 -38.01 -13.42
CA ARG A 839 20.31 -39.09 -12.45
C ARG A 839 20.03 -40.43 -13.12
N SER A 840 19.69 -40.44 -14.41
CA SER A 840 19.43 -41.66 -15.19
C SER A 840 20.70 -42.33 -15.74
N ILE A 841 21.87 -41.71 -15.57
CA ILE A 841 23.16 -42.31 -15.94
C ILE A 841 23.52 -43.34 -14.85
N PRO A 842 23.65 -44.64 -15.17
CA PRO A 842 24.04 -45.63 -14.18
C PRO A 842 25.42 -45.24 -13.65
N HIS A 843 25.54 -45.04 -12.33
CA HIS A 843 26.83 -44.90 -11.69
C HIS A 843 27.66 -46.15 -11.95
N HIS A 844 28.56 -46.09 -12.92
CA HIS A 844 29.64 -47.05 -13.07
C HIS A 844 30.52 -46.92 -11.83
N LYS A 845 30.43 -47.93 -10.96
CA LYS A 845 31.44 -48.24 -9.94
C LYS A 845 32.77 -48.59 -10.58
#